data_AF-A0A660SWX7-F1
#
_entry.id   AF-A0A660SWX7-F1
#
_cell.length_a   1.000
_cell.length_b   1.000
_cell.length_c   1.000
_cell.angle_alpha   90.00
_cell.angle_beta   90.00
_cell.angle_gamma   90.00
#
_symmetry.space_group_name_H-M   'P 1'
#
loop_
_entity.id
_entity.type
_entity.pdbx_description
1 polymer ?
#
loop_
_entity_poly.entity_id
_entity_poly.type
_entity_poly.pdbx_seq_one_letter_code
_entity_poly.pdbx_strand_id
1 'polypeptide(L)'
;MKSAFTLFTILISVLMPLTAGEPLISISDLADDEKLVFTIRADQPGWDSYTTLFTVNLEDNDRVETRTYFPEISRYFSDTSELEIQNRFGLYRVSLKTSSGTAEIHRMPFHPFFPEDKHPVNGKILPVFSSPDGKWVLQQEADGPVRGKLVLYSSSGGERLVIIDNHVLSFRDNPVMWSPDSRYFIYSENGLIYYVSTLQIENGRLPGKQFREIGAGTLSNMMWTRSDALYYLSGKELYLLRPSEIFTKSFYSEPLPAGGISGVLPIEFDPNFDSFWPSPDGSSVIVLKGKRNLFYFPLKDNREAVNLPLLYLSEEHTVKQLWWRSEGDVFLLVGESLYHLDTEGENSFRKLNVPQLRRFIPSQDRRFMALLQNSGVSIRNPDTMEELRFLNHPDPRNLYWTDNAQVLIIGGSRIERMSLDGNESELFALSQVEKAGLDSQETLRATSGGRSYRWLADSKRWVETAENITQALRKPRYESPGNRVFLEDNKIMVRTINGFGNRMLFGDMDEVDTALTVSYESDSLNNNDEHVFSHGSRTRGKTVSLVFNVIDEDAGLGDVLSTLKDYNLQLTFFINGDFIRKHPESTRRIAESGHETASLFYTYMNLTDIRYRIDKNFVVKGLGRNEDSFFRETGKELSTLWHTPWYVISPSILEATREMNYLYIGRDVDPLDWVVSDGSAGTREIYMRSAELVERVLEEVRPGSIIPVRIGRPGERDDYFFQKLDLLINGLLNAGYDIITVGELNMGYRD
;
A
#
# COMPACT_ATOMS: atom_id res chain seq x y z
N MET A 1 -32.33 -47.78 41.58
CA MET A 1 -32.79 -46.44 41.98
C MET A 1 -31.55 -45.64 42.37
N LYS A 2 -30.99 -44.87 41.43
CA LYS A 2 -31.01 -43.39 41.34
C LYS A 2 -30.38 -42.71 42.57
N SER A 3 -29.39 -41.83 42.51
CA SER A 3 -28.69 -41.15 41.40
C SER A 3 -27.36 -40.59 41.90
N ALA A 4 -26.30 -40.69 41.11
CA ALA A 4 -25.06 -39.93 41.28
C ALA A 4 -25.16 -38.64 40.44
N PHE A 5 -24.85 -37.51 41.07
CA PHE A 5 -24.77 -36.19 40.42
C PHE A 5 -23.41 -36.08 39.71
N THR A 6 -23.44 -36.04 38.38
CA THR A 6 -22.29 -35.68 37.54
C THR A 6 -22.40 -34.19 37.22
N LEU A 7 -21.48 -33.39 37.76
CA LEU A 7 -21.38 -31.97 37.45
C LEU A 7 -20.72 -31.82 36.07
N PHE A 8 -21.51 -31.49 35.05
CA PHE A 8 -21.04 -31.21 33.70
C PHE A 8 -20.51 -29.78 33.67
N THR A 9 -19.19 -29.60 33.66
CA THR A 9 -18.58 -28.28 33.48
C THR A 9 -18.55 -28.00 31.98
N ILE A 10 -19.51 -27.21 31.50
CA ILE A 10 -19.51 -26.69 30.13
C ILE A 10 -18.42 -25.61 30.09
N LEU A 11 -17.29 -25.94 29.46
CA LEU A 11 -16.26 -24.97 29.09
C LEU A 11 -16.82 -24.16 27.90
N ILE A 12 -17.52 -23.06 28.20
CA ILE A 12 -17.85 -22.07 27.18
C ILE A 12 -16.54 -21.35 26.85
N SER A 13 -15.86 -21.82 25.80
CA SER A 13 -14.88 -21.01 25.09
C SER A 13 -15.67 -19.96 24.35
N VAL A 14 -15.78 -18.77 24.94
CA VAL A 14 -16.09 -17.58 24.16
C VAL A 14 -14.88 -17.37 23.26
N LEU A 15 -14.96 -17.86 22.02
CA LEU A 15 -14.14 -17.30 20.95
C LEU A 15 -14.58 -15.84 20.84
N MET A 16 -13.85 -14.93 21.48
CA MET A 16 -13.83 -13.57 20.98
C MET A 16 -13.25 -13.67 19.56
N PRO A 17 -13.92 -13.12 18.53
CA PRO A 17 -13.25 -12.93 17.26
C PRO A 17 -12.05 -12.03 17.57
N LEU A 18 -10.83 -12.53 17.30
CA LEU A 18 -9.69 -11.63 17.14
C LEU A 18 -10.12 -10.57 16.12
N THR A 19 -9.98 -9.30 16.48
CA THR A 19 -10.16 -8.19 15.55
C THR A 19 -9.32 -8.48 14.31
N ALA A 20 -9.92 -8.34 13.13
CA ALA A 20 -9.24 -8.64 11.88
C ALA A 20 -7.97 -7.79 11.79
N GLY A 21 -6.79 -8.44 11.83
CA GLY A 21 -5.49 -7.77 11.64
C GLY A 21 -4.49 -7.86 12.79
N GLU A 22 -4.86 -8.36 13.98
CA GLU A 22 -3.86 -8.53 15.05
C GLU A 22 -2.84 -9.65 14.73
N PRO A 23 -1.52 -9.41 14.90
CA PRO A 23 -0.50 -10.44 14.72
C PRO A 23 -0.66 -11.59 15.71
N LEU A 24 -0.82 -12.82 15.23
CA LEU A 24 -0.98 -14.01 16.06
C LEU A 24 0.38 -14.56 16.53
N ILE A 25 0.60 -14.59 17.84
CA ILE A 25 1.82 -15.12 18.46
C ILE A 25 1.64 -16.60 18.80
N SER A 26 2.68 -17.41 18.58
CA SER A 26 2.70 -18.83 18.93
C SER A 26 4.06 -19.27 19.45
N ILE A 27 4.07 -19.94 20.61
CA ILE A 27 5.30 -20.52 21.17
C ILE A 27 5.58 -21.84 20.46
N SER A 28 6.79 -21.99 19.91
CA SER A 28 7.20 -23.18 19.17
C SER A 28 7.94 -24.20 20.04
N ASP A 29 8.91 -23.77 20.86
CA ASP A 29 9.67 -24.62 21.77
C ASP A 29 10.49 -23.78 22.77
N LEU A 30 10.93 -24.37 23.88
CA LEU A 30 11.86 -23.78 24.86
C LEU A 30 13.00 -24.77 25.16
N ALA A 31 14.23 -24.37 24.86
CA ALA A 31 15.44 -25.15 25.12
C ALA A 31 15.84 -25.15 26.61
N ASP A 32 16.65 -26.13 27.01
CA ASP A 32 17.21 -26.21 28.35
C ASP A 32 18.23 -25.06 28.61
N ASP A 33 18.79 -24.45 27.55
CA ASP A 33 19.67 -23.25 27.59
C ASP A 33 18.90 -21.91 27.61
N GLU A 34 17.61 -21.93 27.94
CA GLU A 34 16.72 -20.76 28.02
C GLU A 34 16.48 -20.06 26.66
N LYS A 35 16.83 -20.71 25.54
CA LYS A 35 16.46 -20.24 24.19
C LYS A 35 15.00 -20.59 23.89
N LEU A 36 14.16 -19.57 23.88
CA LEU A 36 12.77 -19.64 23.44
C LEU A 36 12.67 -19.44 21.92
N VAL A 37 11.92 -20.31 21.26
CA VAL A 37 11.56 -20.24 19.84
C VAL A 37 10.08 -19.91 19.73
N PHE A 38 9.74 -18.86 19.00
CA PHE A 38 8.36 -18.45 18.79
C PHE A 38 8.16 -17.87 17.40
N THR A 39 6.91 -17.87 16.96
CA THR A 39 6.51 -17.33 15.66
C THR A 39 5.46 -16.25 15.83
N ILE A 40 5.49 -15.27 14.94
CA ILE A 40 4.42 -14.27 14.78
C ILE A 40 3.87 -14.41 13.37
N ARG A 41 2.59 -14.74 13.25
CA ARG A 41 1.86 -14.71 11.98
C ARG A 41 1.16 -13.37 11.86
N ALA A 42 1.37 -12.66 10.77
CA ALA A 42 0.79 -11.35 10.58
C ALA A 42 0.13 -11.24 9.20
N ASP A 43 -1.03 -10.60 9.17
CA ASP A 43 -1.77 -10.32 7.94
C ASP A 43 -1.26 -9.01 7.32
N GLN A 44 -1.06 -8.99 6.01
CA GLN A 44 -0.51 -7.85 5.30
C GLN A 44 -1.51 -7.38 4.25
N PRO A 45 -1.99 -6.12 4.31
CA PRO A 45 -2.78 -5.59 3.20
C PRO A 45 -2.00 -5.67 1.88
N GLY A 46 -2.63 -6.26 0.86
CA GLY A 46 -2.07 -6.47 -0.48
C GLY A 46 -1.31 -7.80 -0.65
N TRP A 47 -1.09 -8.58 0.42
CA TRP A 47 -0.36 -9.85 0.37
C TRP A 47 -1.02 -10.95 1.21
N ASP A 48 -0.56 -12.19 1.03
CA ASP A 48 -0.94 -13.30 1.90
C ASP A 48 -0.32 -13.12 3.30
N SER A 49 -0.99 -13.64 4.33
CA SER A 49 -0.42 -13.70 5.68
C SER A 49 0.91 -14.47 5.68
N TYR A 50 1.90 -14.01 6.43
CA TYR A 50 3.20 -14.70 6.55
C TYR A 50 3.59 -14.92 8.00
N THR A 51 4.42 -15.94 8.24
CA THR A 51 4.86 -16.33 9.59
C THR A 51 6.34 -16.08 9.78
N THR A 52 6.68 -15.17 10.68
CA THR A 52 8.07 -14.83 11.02
C THR A 52 8.52 -15.64 12.23
N LEU A 53 9.71 -16.23 12.14
CA LEU A 53 10.36 -16.98 13.19
C LEU A 53 11.33 -16.08 13.96
N PHE A 54 11.24 -16.13 15.28
CA PHE A 54 12.12 -15.44 16.20
C PHE A 54 12.73 -16.41 17.20
N THR A 55 13.88 -16.03 17.74
CA THR A 55 14.47 -16.67 18.92
C THR A 55 14.82 -15.60 19.94
N VAL A 56 14.63 -15.90 21.21
CA VAL A 56 15.06 -15.05 22.31
C VAL A 56 15.75 -15.89 23.36
N ASN A 57 16.81 -15.38 23.98
CA ASN A 57 17.40 -16.00 25.15
C ASN A 57 16.88 -15.27 26.40
N LEU A 58 16.19 -16.00 27.28
CA LEU A 58 15.54 -15.43 28.47
C LEU A 58 16.53 -15.00 29.56
N GLU A 59 17.82 -15.34 29.44
CA GLU A 59 18.90 -14.91 30.32
C GLU A 59 19.72 -13.73 29.76
N ASP A 60 19.69 -13.50 28.44
CA ASP A 60 20.45 -12.43 27.77
C ASP A 60 19.58 -11.19 27.51
N ASN A 61 19.05 -10.61 28.58
CA ASN A 61 18.18 -9.41 28.55
C ASN A 61 17.02 -9.51 27.54
N ASP A 62 16.50 -10.72 27.32
CA ASP A 62 15.44 -11.00 26.35
C ASP A 62 15.75 -10.48 24.94
N ARG A 63 17.01 -10.51 24.53
CA ARG A 63 17.41 -10.05 23.20
C ARG A 63 16.77 -10.93 22.12
N VAL A 64 15.81 -10.35 21.39
CA VAL A 64 15.13 -11.01 20.27
C VAL A 64 15.99 -10.96 19.02
N GLU A 65 16.11 -12.11 18.35
CA GLU A 65 16.73 -12.23 17.05
C GLU A 65 15.76 -12.81 16.02
N THR A 66 15.61 -12.11 14.89
CA THR A 66 14.85 -12.57 13.73
C THR A 66 15.58 -13.72 13.02
N ARG A 67 14.83 -14.72 12.55
CA ARG A 67 15.37 -15.89 11.82
C ARG A 67 14.84 -16.04 10.40
N THR A 68 13.77 -15.32 10.07
CA THR A 68 13.16 -15.30 8.73
C THR A 68 12.84 -13.87 8.33
N TYR A 69 13.02 -13.54 7.06
CA TYR A 69 13.01 -12.17 6.57
C TYR A 69 12.03 -12.03 5.41
N PHE A 70 10.73 -11.97 5.73
CA PHE A 70 9.71 -11.84 4.70
C PHE A 70 9.89 -10.49 3.98
N PRO A 71 9.93 -10.47 2.64
CA PRO A 71 10.28 -9.28 1.89
C PRO A 71 9.05 -8.47 1.49
N GLU A 72 8.37 -7.85 2.47
CA GLU A 72 7.25 -6.94 2.18
C GLU A 72 7.69 -5.85 1.19
N ILE A 73 8.87 -5.28 1.42
CA ILE A 73 9.58 -4.44 0.46
C ILE A 73 11.02 -4.97 0.34
N SER A 74 11.55 -5.02 -0.87
CA SER A 74 12.94 -5.43 -1.12
C SER A 74 13.61 -4.55 -2.16
N ARG A 75 14.92 -4.29 -2.02
CA ARG A 75 15.76 -3.56 -2.98
C ARG A 75 17.14 -4.17 -3.06
N TYR A 76 17.73 -4.20 -4.25
CA TYR A 76 19.09 -4.67 -4.44
C TYR A 76 20.00 -3.52 -4.87
N PHE A 77 21.16 -3.40 -4.22
CA PHE A 77 22.20 -2.43 -4.56
C PHE A 77 23.37 -3.17 -5.20
N SER A 78 23.53 -2.99 -6.51
CA SER A 78 24.59 -3.65 -7.29
C SER A 78 25.98 -3.28 -6.78
N ASP A 79 26.20 -2.00 -6.47
CA ASP A 79 27.50 -1.44 -6.16
C ASP A 79 28.08 -1.99 -4.84
N THR A 80 27.21 -2.20 -3.84
CA THR A 80 27.59 -2.79 -2.55
C THR A 80 27.38 -4.30 -2.52
N SER A 81 26.61 -4.85 -3.47
CA SER A 81 26.12 -6.23 -3.49
C SER A 81 25.33 -6.56 -2.23
N GLU A 82 24.40 -5.69 -1.87
CA GLU A 82 23.53 -5.85 -0.71
C GLU A 82 22.06 -5.90 -1.11
N LEU A 83 21.29 -6.71 -0.38
CA LEU A 83 19.83 -6.76 -0.47
C LEU A 83 19.24 -6.09 0.78
N GLU A 84 18.43 -5.05 0.58
CA GLU A 84 17.57 -4.48 1.61
C GLU A 84 16.24 -5.22 1.63
N ILE A 85 15.80 -5.55 2.85
CA ILE A 85 14.52 -6.19 3.15
C ILE A 85 13.86 -5.37 4.25
N GLN A 86 12.67 -4.86 3.98
CA GLN A 86 11.82 -4.23 4.98
C GLN A 86 10.57 -5.09 5.19
N ASN A 87 10.17 -5.24 6.45
CA ASN A 87 8.87 -5.77 6.86
C ASN A 87 8.42 -5.08 8.15
N ARG A 88 7.22 -5.39 8.63
CA ARG A 88 6.67 -4.80 9.87
C ARG A 88 7.49 -5.03 11.15
N PHE A 89 8.46 -5.96 11.10
CA PHE A 89 9.32 -6.27 12.23
C PHE A 89 10.66 -5.54 12.15
N GLY A 90 11.02 -4.94 11.01
CA GLY A 90 12.20 -4.09 10.88
C GLY A 90 12.75 -3.96 9.47
N LEU A 91 13.91 -3.29 9.38
CA LEU A 91 14.68 -3.06 8.16
C LEU A 91 16.04 -3.76 8.26
N TYR A 92 16.37 -4.55 7.24
CA TYR A 92 17.54 -5.42 7.22
C TYR A 92 18.37 -5.22 5.95
N ARG A 93 19.69 -5.38 6.06
CA ARG A 93 20.64 -5.48 4.94
C ARG A 93 21.30 -6.84 4.93
N VAL A 94 21.24 -7.53 3.80
CA VAL A 94 21.85 -8.84 3.58
C VAL A 94 23.02 -8.67 2.62
N SER A 95 24.24 -8.91 3.10
CA SER A 95 25.43 -8.92 2.25
C SER A 95 25.45 -10.18 1.39
N LEU A 96 25.59 -9.99 0.08
CA LEU A 96 25.67 -11.09 -0.90
C LEU A 96 27.12 -11.44 -1.27
N LYS A 97 28.11 -10.80 -0.65
CA LYS A 97 29.54 -11.05 -0.88
C LYS A 97 29.98 -12.30 -0.11
N THR A 98 30.11 -13.41 -0.83
CA THR A 98 30.34 -14.75 -0.28
C THR A 98 31.80 -15.03 0.13
N SER A 99 32.66 -14.01 0.36
CA SER A 99 34.09 -14.22 0.64
C SER A 99 34.39 -15.04 1.90
N SER A 100 33.40 -15.23 2.79
CA SER A 100 33.47 -16.06 4.00
C SER A 100 32.50 -17.26 4.01
N GLY A 101 31.66 -17.46 2.98
CA GLY A 101 30.63 -18.51 2.97
C GLY A 101 29.40 -18.24 3.87
N THR A 102 29.27 -17.02 4.42
CA THR A 102 28.15 -16.63 5.31
C THR A 102 27.45 -15.39 4.79
N ALA A 103 26.13 -15.44 4.61
CA ALA A 103 25.31 -14.25 4.40
C ALA A 103 25.27 -13.46 5.72
N GLU A 104 25.82 -12.25 5.71
CA GLU A 104 25.72 -11.37 6.88
C GLU A 104 24.44 -10.54 6.79
N ILE A 105 23.56 -10.72 7.78
CA ILE A 105 22.31 -9.97 7.89
C ILE A 105 22.42 -8.99 9.04
N HIS A 106 22.31 -7.71 8.72
CA HIS A 106 22.41 -6.61 9.67
C HIS A 106 21.10 -5.86 9.74
N ARG A 107 20.57 -5.67 10.97
CA ARG A 107 19.44 -4.76 11.22
C ARG A 107 19.92 -3.31 11.10
N MET A 108 19.11 -2.46 10.48
CA MET A 108 19.37 -1.01 10.46
C MET A 108 19.00 -0.39 11.81
N PRO A 109 19.96 0.22 12.54
CA PRO A 109 19.76 0.62 13.93
C PRO A 109 18.82 1.82 14.11
N PHE A 110 18.65 2.65 13.08
CA PHE A 110 17.76 3.82 13.09
C PHE A 110 16.30 3.49 12.76
N HIS A 111 16.02 2.29 12.26
CA HIS A 111 14.68 1.88 11.90
C HIS A 111 14.01 1.15 13.07
N PRO A 112 12.70 1.41 13.32
CA PRO A 112 11.95 0.69 14.32
C PRO A 112 12.08 -0.82 14.19
N PHE A 113 12.20 -1.51 15.33
CA PHE A 113 12.31 -2.95 15.41
C PHE A 113 11.42 -3.49 16.51
N PHE A 114 10.63 -4.50 16.16
CA PHE A 114 9.90 -5.26 17.17
C PHE A 114 10.89 -6.14 17.97
N PRO A 115 10.91 -6.11 19.32
CA PRO A 115 9.89 -5.55 20.22
C PRO A 115 10.21 -4.17 20.83
N GLU A 116 11.31 -3.51 20.45
CA GLU A 116 11.73 -2.22 21.04
C GLU A 116 10.68 -1.13 20.84
N ASP A 117 10.03 -1.08 19.68
CA ASP A 117 9.03 -0.06 19.32
C ASP A 117 7.58 -0.49 19.56
N LYS A 118 7.38 -1.49 20.42
CA LYS A 118 6.07 -1.86 20.99
C LYS A 118 4.93 -1.97 19.96
N HIS A 119 5.01 -3.03 19.14
CA HIS A 119 3.95 -3.68 18.32
C HIS A 119 4.16 -3.65 16.81
N PRO A 120 3.86 -4.77 16.12
CA PRO A 120 3.83 -4.78 14.67
C PRO A 120 2.68 -3.89 14.20
N VAL A 121 2.94 -3.02 13.21
CA VAL A 121 1.92 -2.14 12.62
C VAL A 121 0.75 -2.96 12.09
N ASN A 122 -0.48 -2.59 12.50
CA ASN A 122 -1.71 -3.08 11.88
C ASN A 122 -1.90 -2.33 10.56
N GLY A 123 -2.13 -3.07 9.47
CA GLY A 123 -2.26 -2.48 8.14
C GLY A 123 -0.94 -2.45 7.35
N LYS A 124 -0.77 -1.42 6.50
CA LYS A 124 0.41 -1.28 5.63
C LYS A 124 1.58 -0.65 6.41
N ILE A 125 2.79 -1.10 6.11
CA ILE A 125 4.01 -0.47 6.65
C ILE A 125 4.36 0.81 5.88
N LEU A 126 4.96 1.78 6.56
CA LEU A 126 5.52 2.95 5.90
C LEU A 126 6.81 2.56 5.16
N PRO A 127 6.86 2.67 3.83
CA PRO A 127 8.07 2.33 3.06
C PRO A 127 9.23 3.27 3.41
N VAL A 128 10.43 2.71 3.48
CA VAL A 128 11.69 3.49 3.40
C VAL A 128 12.12 3.66 1.95
N PHE A 129 12.90 4.70 1.64
CA PHE A 129 13.33 5.05 0.28
C PHE A 129 14.85 5.25 0.22
N SER A 130 15.54 4.19 -0.17
CA SER A 130 17.00 4.17 -0.23
C SER A 130 17.54 4.73 -1.55
N SER A 131 18.68 5.41 -1.51
CA SER A 131 19.40 5.83 -2.71
C SER A 131 19.82 4.64 -3.56
N PRO A 132 19.96 4.78 -4.90
CA PRO A 132 20.39 3.69 -5.77
C PRO A 132 21.71 3.00 -5.38
N ASP A 133 22.63 3.72 -4.72
CA ASP A 133 23.89 3.18 -4.19
C ASP A 133 23.76 2.60 -2.77
N GLY A 134 22.59 2.73 -2.15
CA GLY A 134 22.27 2.20 -0.83
C GLY A 134 22.90 2.92 0.34
N LYS A 135 23.59 4.06 0.15
CA LYS A 135 24.26 4.82 1.23
C LYS A 135 23.32 5.68 2.06
N TRP A 136 22.20 6.09 1.48
CA TRP A 136 21.22 6.95 2.12
C TRP A 136 19.87 6.25 2.19
N VAL A 137 19.16 6.45 3.29
CA VAL A 137 17.82 5.90 3.51
C VAL A 137 16.91 7.04 3.97
N LEU A 138 15.88 7.34 3.19
CA LEU A 138 14.81 8.25 3.60
C LEU A 138 13.71 7.45 4.31
N GLN A 139 13.44 7.81 5.55
CA GLN A 139 12.44 7.17 6.40
C GLN A 139 11.33 8.18 6.74
N GLN A 140 10.10 7.68 6.76
CA GLN A 140 8.94 8.41 7.28
C GLN A 140 8.82 8.07 8.78
N GLU A 141 9.04 9.05 9.64
CA GLU A 141 8.84 8.93 11.09
C GLU A 141 7.46 9.49 11.43
N ALA A 142 6.49 8.63 11.74
CA ALA A 142 5.14 9.06 12.08
C ALA A 142 5.13 9.80 13.44
N ASP A 143 4.55 11.00 13.47
CA ASP A 143 4.23 11.71 14.72
C ASP A 143 2.73 11.55 15.08
N GLY A 144 1.92 11.07 14.12
CA GLY A 144 0.50 10.79 14.24
C GLY A 144 0.01 9.93 13.07
N PRO A 145 -1.31 9.73 12.92
CA PRO A 145 -1.86 8.83 11.90
C PRO A 145 -1.74 9.38 10.47
N VAL A 146 -1.64 10.71 10.30
CA VAL A 146 -1.59 11.37 8.98
C VAL A 146 -0.24 12.01 8.69
N ARG A 147 0.42 12.53 9.72
CA ARG A 147 1.64 13.33 9.56
C ARG A 147 2.81 12.81 10.38
N GLY A 148 3.99 13.24 9.97
CA GLY A 148 5.23 12.98 10.65
C GLY A 148 6.39 13.74 10.01
N LYS A 149 7.57 13.17 10.07
CA LYS A 149 8.79 13.73 9.51
C LYS A 149 9.31 12.85 8.37
N LEU A 150 9.86 13.48 7.35
CA LEU A 150 10.68 12.79 6.36
C LEU A 150 12.15 13.00 6.73
N VAL A 151 12.83 11.92 7.12
CA VAL A 151 14.17 11.98 7.70
C VAL A 151 15.13 11.17 6.86
N LEU A 152 16.24 11.80 6.48
CA LEU A 152 17.35 11.19 5.78
C LEU A 152 18.33 10.61 6.79
N TYR A 153 18.63 9.32 6.65
CA TYR A 153 19.64 8.60 7.40
C TYR A 153 20.80 8.20 6.50
N SER A 154 22.02 8.26 7.02
CA SER A 154 23.13 7.50 6.44
C SER A 154 22.98 6.03 6.84
N SER A 155 23.21 5.11 5.90
CA SER A 155 23.14 3.66 6.13
C SER A 155 24.13 3.17 7.20
N SER A 156 25.18 3.94 7.51
CA SER A 156 26.09 3.65 8.63
C SER A 156 25.54 4.05 10.00
N GLY A 157 24.38 4.73 10.06
CA GLY A 157 23.70 5.15 11.28
C GLY A 157 24.23 6.43 11.93
N GLY A 158 25.22 7.10 11.34
CA GLY A 158 25.89 8.27 11.94
C GLY A 158 25.25 9.63 11.64
N GLU A 159 24.44 9.74 10.59
CA GLU A 159 23.86 11.01 10.16
C GLU A 159 22.34 10.91 10.09
N ARG A 160 21.67 11.90 10.71
CA ARG A 160 20.21 12.07 10.71
C ARG A 160 19.89 13.51 10.34
N LEU A 161 19.19 13.71 9.23
CA LEU A 161 18.78 15.02 8.74
C LEU A 161 17.29 15.05 8.45
N VAL A 162 16.55 15.95 9.11
CA VAL A 162 15.13 16.17 8.81
C VAL A 162 15.02 16.95 7.50
N ILE A 163 14.37 16.37 6.49
CA ILE A 163 14.13 16.99 5.17
C ILE A 163 12.81 17.75 5.18
N ILE A 164 11.78 17.14 5.76
CA ILE A 164 10.44 17.73 5.95
C ILE A 164 10.03 17.47 7.39
N ASP A 165 9.64 18.51 8.10
CA ASP A 165 9.22 18.47 9.51
C ASP A 165 7.73 18.13 9.69
N ASN A 166 6.89 18.45 8.70
CA ASN A 166 5.45 18.20 8.71
C ASN A 166 4.98 17.45 7.44
N HIS A 167 5.58 16.29 7.20
CA HIS A 167 5.36 15.41 6.04
C HIS A 167 4.02 14.68 6.13
N VAL A 168 3.24 14.69 5.05
CA VAL A 168 2.05 13.84 4.92
C VAL A 168 2.49 12.41 4.61
N LEU A 169 2.22 11.49 5.51
CA LEU A 169 2.64 10.09 5.41
C LEU A 169 2.07 9.44 4.14
N SER A 170 2.81 8.51 3.56
CA SER A 170 2.39 7.80 2.35
C SER A 170 2.78 6.33 2.41
N PHE A 171 1.79 5.46 2.24
CA PHE A 171 1.95 4.00 2.17
C PHE A 171 2.17 3.49 0.73
N ARG A 172 1.88 4.32 -0.28
CA ARG A 172 1.86 3.93 -1.70
C ARG A 172 2.74 4.83 -2.56
N ASP A 173 2.57 6.15 -2.44
CA ASP A 173 3.31 7.13 -3.22
C ASP A 173 4.73 7.28 -2.67
N ASN A 174 5.71 7.38 -3.57
CA ASN A 174 7.08 7.70 -3.19
C ASN A 174 7.19 9.22 -2.96
N PRO A 175 7.50 9.68 -1.74
CA PRO A 175 7.60 11.10 -1.43
C PRO A 175 8.88 11.74 -1.97
N VAL A 176 9.80 10.95 -2.55
CA VAL A 176 11.09 11.40 -3.08
C VAL A 176 11.44 10.75 -4.42
N MET A 177 12.27 11.41 -5.22
CA MET A 177 12.82 10.79 -6.44
C MET A 177 14.33 10.99 -6.50
N TRP A 178 15.06 9.89 -6.35
CA TRP A 178 16.51 9.85 -6.43
C TRP A 178 17.00 9.96 -7.89
N SER A 179 18.09 10.70 -8.10
CA SER A 179 18.84 10.63 -9.34
C SER A 179 19.48 9.25 -9.50
N PRO A 180 19.64 8.72 -10.73
CA PRO A 180 20.20 7.38 -10.96
C PRO A 180 21.59 7.14 -10.35
N ASP A 181 22.36 8.20 -10.12
CA ASP A 181 23.72 8.17 -9.56
C ASP A 181 23.77 8.51 -8.06
N SER A 182 22.62 8.61 -7.38
CA SER A 182 22.51 8.92 -5.95
C SER A 182 23.07 10.28 -5.50
N ARG A 183 23.49 11.16 -6.43
CA ARG A 183 24.03 12.48 -6.08
C ARG A 183 22.97 13.48 -5.67
N TYR A 184 21.74 13.26 -6.10
CA TYR A 184 20.64 14.17 -5.90
C TYR A 184 19.34 13.42 -5.60
N PHE A 185 18.44 14.10 -4.91
CA PHE A 185 17.04 13.70 -4.88
C PHE A 185 16.14 14.93 -4.89
N ILE A 186 14.92 14.75 -5.37
CA ILE A 186 13.86 15.76 -5.32
C ILE A 186 12.72 15.28 -4.43
N TYR A 187 12.00 16.22 -3.84
CA TYR A 187 10.77 15.97 -3.08
C TYR A 187 9.77 17.09 -3.34
N SER A 188 8.49 16.83 -3.12
CA SER A 188 7.44 17.85 -3.21
C SER A 188 6.82 18.12 -1.86
N GLU A 189 6.57 19.39 -1.56
CA GLU A 189 5.91 19.82 -0.33
C GLU A 189 5.02 21.03 -0.62
N ASN A 190 3.74 20.95 -0.23
CA ASN A 190 2.74 22.00 -0.44
C ASN A 190 2.55 22.47 -1.90
N GLY A 191 2.81 21.60 -2.88
CA GLY A 191 2.70 21.94 -4.31
C GLY A 191 3.93 22.66 -4.87
N LEU A 192 5.05 22.62 -4.16
CA LEU A 192 6.35 23.07 -4.63
C LEU A 192 7.33 21.90 -4.63
N ILE A 193 8.27 21.92 -5.57
CA ILE A 193 9.27 20.87 -5.75
C ILE A 193 10.63 21.43 -5.33
N TYR A 194 11.33 20.64 -4.52
CA TYR A 194 12.61 20.97 -3.95
C TYR A 194 13.67 19.97 -4.37
N TYR A 195 14.89 20.45 -4.47
CA TYR A 195 16.05 19.68 -4.86
C TYR A 195 17.07 19.59 -3.73
N VAL A 196 17.74 18.45 -3.59
CA VAL A 196 18.75 18.19 -2.56
C VAL A 196 19.97 17.54 -3.17
N SER A 197 21.16 17.96 -2.75
CA SER A 197 22.44 17.32 -3.10
C SER A 197 23.03 16.59 -1.92
N THR A 198 23.35 15.30 -2.11
CA THR A 198 24.03 14.48 -1.09
C THR A 198 25.42 15.01 -0.78
N LEU A 199 26.17 15.47 -1.78
CA LEU A 199 27.48 16.10 -1.57
C LEU A 199 27.40 17.35 -0.68
N GLN A 200 26.32 18.13 -0.77
CA GLN A 200 26.14 19.31 0.10
C GLN A 200 25.81 18.91 1.54
N ILE A 201 25.08 17.80 1.72
CA ILE A 201 24.80 17.21 3.04
C ILE A 201 26.10 16.72 3.66
N GLU A 202 26.88 15.91 2.95
CA GLU A 202 28.17 15.36 3.40
C GLU A 202 29.16 16.45 3.80
N ASN A 203 29.13 17.60 3.12
CA ASN A 203 29.98 18.74 3.43
C ASN A 203 29.41 19.68 4.52
N GLY A 204 28.22 19.39 5.08
CA GLY A 204 27.56 20.24 6.08
C GLY A 204 27.16 21.62 5.56
N ARG A 205 26.88 21.74 4.25
CA ARG A 205 26.63 23.01 3.53
C ARG A 205 25.31 23.00 2.76
N LEU A 206 24.31 22.25 3.21
CA LEU A 206 23.01 22.23 2.57
C LEU A 206 22.34 23.63 2.64
N PRO A 207 21.99 24.26 1.51
CA PRO A 207 21.31 25.55 1.53
C PRO A 207 19.94 25.49 2.20
N GLY A 208 19.50 26.64 2.74
CA GLY A 208 18.14 26.79 3.26
C GLY A 208 17.08 26.46 2.20
N LYS A 209 15.91 25.99 2.65
CA LYS A 209 14.84 25.46 1.80
C LYS A 209 14.42 26.43 0.68
N GLN A 210 14.39 27.74 0.93
CA GLN A 210 14.04 28.73 -0.11
C GLN A 210 15.02 28.77 -1.31
N PHE A 211 16.26 28.30 -1.14
CA PHE A 211 17.27 28.25 -2.20
C PHE A 211 17.34 26.87 -2.86
N ARG A 212 16.37 26.01 -2.59
CA ARG A 212 16.27 24.64 -3.12
C ARG A 212 15.02 24.40 -3.93
N GLU A 213 14.13 25.39 -4.03
CA GLU A 213 12.93 25.34 -4.85
C GLU A 213 13.28 25.37 -6.35
N ILE A 214 12.63 24.50 -7.14
CA ILE A 214 12.88 24.37 -8.58
C ILE A 214 11.64 24.54 -9.45
N GLY A 215 10.44 24.52 -8.87
CA GLY A 215 9.19 24.72 -9.60
C GLY A 215 7.95 24.31 -8.81
N ALA A 216 6.77 24.62 -9.35
CA ALA A 216 5.49 24.23 -8.78
C ALA A 216 5.03 22.85 -9.28
N GLY A 217 4.23 22.16 -8.49
CA GLY A 217 3.65 20.84 -8.79
C GLY A 217 4.01 19.77 -7.79
N THR A 218 3.80 18.52 -8.19
CA THR A 218 4.11 17.32 -7.41
C THR A 218 5.23 16.53 -8.08
N LEU A 219 5.68 15.44 -7.46
CA LEU A 219 6.64 14.55 -8.10
C LEU A 219 6.12 13.90 -9.39
N SER A 220 4.80 13.86 -9.62
CA SER A 220 4.23 13.42 -10.90
C SER A 220 4.63 14.33 -12.07
N ASN A 221 5.05 15.58 -11.80
CA ASN A 221 5.55 16.50 -12.81
C ASN A 221 7.02 16.25 -13.18
N MET A 222 7.73 15.37 -12.49
CA MET A 222 9.19 15.21 -12.61
C MET A 222 9.56 13.79 -13.00
N MET A 223 10.61 13.63 -13.83
CA MET A 223 11.13 12.31 -14.21
C MET A 223 12.63 12.37 -14.53
N TRP A 224 13.44 11.60 -13.80
CA TRP A 224 14.84 11.36 -14.20
C TRP A 224 14.90 10.35 -15.34
N THR A 225 15.63 10.66 -16.41
CA THR A 225 15.98 9.67 -17.44
C THR A 225 17.45 9.25 -17.39
N ARG A 226 18.33 10.15 -16.92
CA ARG A 226 19.76 9.94 -16.72
C ARG A 226 20.23 10.74 -15.50
N SER A 227 21.44 10.49 -15.03
CA SER A 227 22.06 11.24 -13.92
C SER A 227 22.17 12.74 -14.15
N ASP A 228 22.17 13.18 -15.41
CA ASP A 228 22.31 14.58 -15.83
C ASP A 228 21.04 15.19 -16.43
N ALA A 229 19.94 14.43 -16.49
CA ALA A 229 18.72 14.81 -17.20
C ALA A 229 17.47 14.55 -16.34
N LEU A 230 16.95 15.63 -15.75
CA LEU A 230 15.67 15.68 -15.05
C LEU A 230 14.66 16.41 -15.92
N TYR A 231 13.56 15.77 -16.26
CA TYR A 231 12.48 16.41 -17.02
C TYR A 231 11.39 16.93 -16.07
N TYR A 232 10.90 18.13 -16.37
CA TYR A 232 9.79 18.76 -15.67
C TYR A 232 8.67 19.08 -16.65
N LEU A 233 7.48 18.51 -16.44
CA LEU A 233 6.31 18.72 -17.27
C LEU A 233 5.31 19.64 -16.55
N SER A 234 5.06 20.82 -17.12
CA SER A 234 4.14 21.80 -16.57
C SER A 234 3.17 22.31 -17.64
N GLY A 235 1.87 22.12 -17.42
CA GLY A 235 0.85 22.38 -18.43
C GLY A 235 1.09 21.54 -19.69
N LYS A 236 1.58 22.17 -20.76
CA LYS A 236 1.95 21.50 -22.01
C LYS A 236 3.46 21.44 -22.23
N GLU A 237 4.25 22.14 -21.44
CA GLU A 237 5.66 22.37 -21.73
C GLU A 237 6.54 21.39 -20.96
N LEU A 238 7.40 20.68 -21.69
CA LEU A 238 8.38 19.77 -21.13
C LEU A 238 9.74 20.46 -21.07
N TYR A 239 10.25 20.67 -19.86
CA TYR A 239 11.52 21.30 -19.58
C TYR A 239 12.59 20.26 -19.28
N LEU A 240 13.81 20.44 -19.79
CA LEU A 240 14.98 19.66 -19.39
C LEU A 240 15.81 20.46 -18.38
N LEU A 241 15.81 20.00 -17.13
CA LEU A 241 16.58 20.53 -16.02
C LEU A 241 17.90 19.76 -15.89
N ARG A 242 19.03 20.48 -15.95
CA ARG A 242 20.35 19.90 -15.66
C ARG A 242 20.75 20.20 -14.21
N PRO A 243 21.18 19.21 -13.41
CA PRO A 243 21.59 19.40 -12.03
C PRO A 243 22.58 20.56 -11.78
N SER A 244 23.53 20.75 -12.70
CA SER A 244 24.52 21.85 -12.64
C SER A 244 23.91 23.24 -12.82
N GLU A 245 22.80 23.35 -13.56
CA GLU A 245 22.10 24.61 -13.82
C GLU A 245 21.17 24.98 -12.65
N ILE A 246 20.55 23.98 -12.02
CA ILE A 246 19.65 24.15 -10.87
C ILE A 246 20.35 24.89 -9.73
N PHE A 247 21.55 24.44 -9.34
CA PHE A 247 22.30 25.06 -8.25
C PHE A 247 22.67 26.52 -8.53
N THR A 248 22.97 26.85 -9.78
CA THR A 248 23.38 28.22 -10.14
C THR A 248 22.17 29.15 -10.14
N LYS A 249 21.00 28.67 -10.60
CA LYS A 249 19.77 29.47 -10.71
C LYS A 249 19.08 29.70 -9.36
N SER A 250 19.21 28.79 -8.39
CA SER A 250 18.50 28.91 -7.11
C SER A 250 18.95 30.07 -6.21
N PHE A 251 20.02 30.78 -6.58
CA PHE A 251 20.48 32.02 -5.93
C PHE A 251 19.95 33.30 -6.60
N TYR A 252 19.33 33.20 -7.78
CA TYR A 252 18.77 34.34 -8.50
C TYR A 252 17.25 34.29 -8.33
N SER A 253 16.73 35.30 -7.65
CA SER A 253 15.41 35.43 -6.99
C SER A 253 14.15 35.36 -7.87
N GLU A 254 14.21 34.82 -9.09
CA GLU A 254 13.03 34.62 -9.93
C GLU A 254 12.78 33.13 -10.16
N PRO A 255 11.56 32.62 -9.90
CA PRO A 255 11.18 31.24 -10.20
C PRO A 255 10.91 31.12 -11.70
N LEU A 256 11.93 31.34 -12.53
CA LEU A 256 11.92 30.76 -13.87
C LEU A 256 12.10 29.26 -13.70
N PRO A 257 11.36 28.41 -14.44
CA PRO A 257 11.74 27.01 -14.53
C PRO A 257 13.22 26.96 -14.91
N ALA A 258 14.02 26.26 -14.11
CA ALA A 258 15.39 25.98 -14.50
C ALA A 258 15.37 25.26 -15.86
N GLY A 259 16.49 25.21 -16.60
CA GLY A 259 16.52 24.47 -17.87
C GLY A 259 15.85 25.14 -19.07
N GLY A 260 15.82 24.40 -20.19
CA GLY A 260 15.27 24.83 -21.48
C GLY A 260 14.10 23.95 -21.91
N ILE A 261 13.19 24.50 -22.73
CA ILE A 261 12.07 23.76 -23.30
C ILE A 261 12.63 22.66 -24.22
N SER A 262 12.36 21.41 -23.86
CA SER A 262 12.73 20.22 -24.63
C SER A 262 11.62 19.78 -25.59
N GLY A 263 10.37 20.21 -25.35
CA GLY A 263 9.24 19.96 -26.24
C GLY A 263 7.91 20.48 -25.68
N VAL A 264 6.86 20.46 -26.49
CA VAL A 264 5.51 20.88 -26.11
C VAL A 264 4.51 19.79 -26.46
N LEU A 265 3.72 19.36 -25.48
CA LEU A 265 2.65 18.40 -25.65
C LEU A 265 1.43 19.04 -26.33
N PRO A 266 0.68 18.27 -27.15
CA PRO A 266 -0.57 18.76 -27.74
C PRO A 266 -1.70 18.87 -26.70
N ILE A 267 -1.58 18.18 -25.57
CA ILE A 267 -2.58 18.06 -24.51
C ILE A 267 -2.03 18.56 -23.18
N GLU A 268 -2.91 19.10 -22.33
CA GLU A 268 -2.53 19.53 -20.98
C GLU A 268 -2.29 18.33 -20.06
N PHE A 269 -1.24 18.43 -19.25
CA PHE A 269 -0.87 17.46 -18.24
C PHE A 269 -1.55 17.78 -16.89
N ASP A 270 -2.22 16.78 -16.33
CA ASP A 270 -2.87 16.81 -15.03
C ASP A 270 -2.13 15.87 -14.06
N PRO A 271 -1.33 16.39 -13.11
CA PRO A 271 -0.48 15.57 -12.24
C PRO A 271 -1.25 14.64 -11.30
N ASN A 272 -2.57 14.81 -11.14
CA ASN A 272 -3.41 13.95 -10.31
C ASN A 272 -3.80 12.63 -11.01
N PHE A 273 -3.85 12.63 -12.34
CA PHE A 273 -4.39 11.50 -13.12
C PHE A 273 -3.51 11.08 -14.30
N ASP A 274 -2.52 11.88 -14.65
CA ASP A 274 -1.63 11.61 -15.76
C ASP A 274 -0.26 11.14 -15.29
N SER A 275 0.47 10.49 -16.18
CA SER A 275 1.86 10.10 -15.98
C SER A 275 2.62 10.25 -17.28
N PHE A 276 3.93 10.49 -17.22
CA PHE A 276 4.75 10.62 -18.41
C PHE A 276 6.12 9.98 -18.24
N TRP A 277 6.69 9.54 -19.35
CA TRP A 277 8.01 8.91 -19.41
C TRP A 277 8.73 9.43 -20.65
N PRO A 278 9.66 10.40 -20.52
CA PRO A 278 10.47 10.86 -21.63
C PRO A 278 11.45 9.77 -22.08
N SER A 279 11.79 9.76 -23.36
CA SER A 279 12.83 8.89 -23.90
C SER A 279 14.20 9.25 -23.31
N PRO A 280 15.13 8.29 -23.17
CA PRO A 280 16.44 8.57 -22.59
C PRO A 280 17.23 9.68 -23.29
N ASP A 281 17.03 9.87 -24.59
CA ASP A 281 17.65 10.91 -25.42
C ASP A 281 16.85 12.23 -25.52
N GLY A 282 15.62 12.26 -24.98
CA GLY A 282 14.76 13.45 -24.93
C GLY A 282 14.09 13.83 -26.25
N SER A 283 14.04 12.91 -27.21
CA SER A 283 13.44 13.13 -28.53
C SER A 283 11.96 12.77 -28.58
N SER A 284 11.46 11.93 -27.66
CA SER A 284 10.06 11.51 -27.56
C SER A 284 9.61 11.33 -26.11
N VAL A 285 8.31 11.15 -25.91
CA VAL A 285 7.69 10.94 -24.59
C VAL A 285 6.46 10.05 -24.70
N ILE A 286 6.30 9.16 -23.72
CA ILE A 286 5.05 8.43 -23.52
C ILE A 286 4.23 9.17 -22.46
N VAL A 287 2.95 9.41 -22.73
CA VAL A 287 2.01 10.07 -21.82
C VAL A 287 0.81 9.17 -21.60
N LEU A 288 0.53 8.86 -20.34
CA LEU A 288 -0.71 8.22 -19.91
C LEU A 288 -1.68 9.30 -19.44
N LYS A 289 -2.75 9.55 -20.20
CA LYS A 289 -3.80 10.53 -19.89
C LYS A 289 -4.97 9.87 -19.16
N GLY A 290 -5.36 10.43 -18.02
CA GLY A 290 -6.52 10.01 -17.23
C GLY A 290 -6.47 8.54 -16.82
N LYS A 291 -5.26 7.99 -16.61
CA LYS A 291 -4.98 6.56 -16.36
C LYS A 291 -5.53 5.56 -17.39
N ARG A 292 -5.99 6.00 -18.57
CA ARG A 292 -6.64 5.15 -19.58
C ARG A 292 -5.98 5.21 -20.96
N ASN A 293 -5.55 6.38 -21.40
CA ASN A 293 -5.11 6.58 -22.77
C ASN A 293 -3.59 6.78 -22.80
N LEU A 294 -2.86 5.80 -23.35
CA LEU A 294 -1.42 5.88 -23.46
C LEU A 294 -1.03 6.31 -24.87
N PHE A 295 -0.31 7.43 -24.96
CA PHE A 295 0.13 8.06 -26.19
C PHE A 295 1.64 8.05 -26.30
N TYR A 296 2.15 7.82 -27.51
CA TYR A 296 3.54 8.11 -27.87
C TYR A 296 3.62 9.44 -28.63
N PHE A 297 4.47 10.36 -28.19
CA PHE A 297 4.67 11.67 -28.83
C PHE A 297 6.15 11.92 -29.16
N PRO A 298 6.51 12.10 -30.45
CA PRO A 298 7.80 12.66 -30.81
C PRO A 298 7.82 14.18 -30.50
N LEU A 299 8.88 14.67 -29.86
CA LEU A 299 9.02 16.05 -29.41
C LEU A 299 9.78 16.95 -30.40
N LYS A 300 10.61 16.35 -31.28
CA LYS A 300 11.46 17.08 -32.25
C LYS A 300 10.92 17.05 -33.68
N ASP A 301 9.94 16.21 -33.98
CA ASP A 301 9.42 16.05 -35.33
C ASP A 301 8.12 16.85 -35.49
N ASN A 302 8.14 17.82 -36.40
CA ASN A 302 7.00 18.72 -36.67
C ASN A 302 6.00 18.10 -37.65
N ARG A 303 6.07 16.77 -37.85
CA ARG A 303 5.16 16.04 -38.75
C ARG A 303 3.76 16.11 -38.17
N GLU A 304 2.81 16.51 -39.01
CA GLU A 304 1.39 16.52 -38.68
C GLU A 304 1.00 15.21 -38.00
N ALA A 305 0.17 15.30 -36.96
CA ALA A 305 -0.29 14.25 -36.05
C ALA A 305 -1.10 13.14 -36.74
N VAL A 306 -0.54 12.51 -37.78
CA VAL A 306 -1.15 11.45 -38.54
C VAL A 306 -0.44 10.16 -38.17
N ASN A 307 -1.14 9.31 -37.42
CA ASN A 307 -0.75 7.95 -37.04
C ASN A 307 0.24 7.81 -35.85
N LEU A 308 -0.02 8.51 -34.73
CA LEU A 308 0.70 8.29 -33.48
C LEU A 308 0.22 7.00 -32.79
N PRO A 309 1.14 6.16 -32.27
CA PRO A 309 0.78 4.99 -31.49
C PRO A 309 -0.10 5.37 -30.28
N LEU A 310 -1.25 4.70 -30.17
CA LEU A 310 -2.20 4.83 -29.07
C LEU A 310 -2.53 3.45 -28.52
N LEU A 311 -2.55 3.34 -27.20
CA LEU A 311 -3.06 2.18 -26.50
C LEU A 311 -4.16 2.61 -25.51
N TYR A 312 -5.35 2.06 -25.69
CA TYR A 312 -6.45 2.22 -24.74
C TYR A 312 -6.38 1.14 -23.67
N LEU A 313 -6.27 1.56 -22.41
CA LEU A 313 -6.25 0.70 -21.24
C LEU A 313 -7.66 0.59 -20.66
N SER A 314 -8.04 -0.62 -20.24
CA SER A 314 -9.21 -0.75 -19.36
C SER A 314 -8.86 -0.24 -17.95
N GLU A 315 -9.85 0.17 -17.18
CA GLU A 315 -9.67 0.81 -15.87
C GLU A 315 -9.00 -0.08 -14.80
N GLU A 316 -8.82 -1.37 -15.08
CA GLU A 316 -8.12 -2.31 -14.20
C GLU A 316 -6.61 -2.33 -14.43
N HIS A 317 -6.17 -1.85 -15.59
CA HIS A 317 -4.80 -2.00 -16.03
C HIS A 317 -4.05 -0.68 -15.86
N THR A 318 -3.36 -0.55 -14.73
CA THR A 318 -2.38 0.52 -14.54
C THR A 318 -1.04 0.13 -15.19
N VAL A 319 -0.33 1.12 -15.72
CA VAL A 319 1.05 0.94 -16.17
C VAL A 319 1.93 0.71 -14.94
N LYS A 320 2.41 -0.52 -14.75
CA LYS A 320 3.25 -0.92 -13.61
C LYS A 320 4.72 -0.69 -13.88
N GLN A 321 5.17 -0.88 -15.13
CA GLN A 321 6.56 -0.70 -15.53
C GLN A 321 6.66 -0.23 -16.97
N LEU A 322 7.71 0.55 -17.25
CA LEU A 322 8.10 0.98 -18.58
C LEU A 322 9.62 0.85 -18.71
N TRP A 323 10.08 0.28 -19.83
CA TRP A 323 11.49 0.23 -20.17
C TRP A 323 11.73 0.69 -21.60
N TRP A 324 12.46 1.80 -21.73
CA TRP A 324 13.02 2.27 -22.99
C TRP A 324 14.25 1.45 -23.36
N ARG A 325 14.15 0.62 -24.38
CA ARG A 325 15.29 -0.12 -24.92
C ARG A 325 16.15 0.78 -25.80
N SER A 326 15.49 1.52 -26.69
CA SER A 326 16.02 2.64 -27.47
C SER A 326 14.89 3.65 -27.74
N GLU A 327 15.18 4.72 -28.45
CA GLU A 327 14.14 5.56 -29.04
C GLU A 327 13.25 4.69 -29.93
N GLY A 328 11.93 4.85 -29.83
CA GLY A 328 10.98 4.05 -30.60
C GLY A 328 10.77 2.58 -30.19
N ASP A 329 11.58 2.02 -29.28
CA ASP A 329 11.50 0.62 -28.81
C ASP A 329 11.24 0.57 -27.29
N VAL A 330 10.01 0.21 -26.91
CA VAL A 330 9.54 0.29 -25.52
C VAL A 330 8.78 -0.95 -25.09
N PHE A 331 9.15 -1.49 -23.92
CA PHE A 331 8.37 -2.51 -23.21
C PHE A 331 7.55 -1.89 -22.08
N LEU A 332 6.29 -2.30 -21.99
CA LEU A 332 5.32 -1.81 -21.02
C LEU A 332 4.65 -2.98 -20.31
N LEU A 333 4.62 -2.95 -18.99
CA LEU A 333 3.78 -3.85 -18.21
C LEU A 333 2.52 -3.11 -17.80
N VAL A 334 1.37 -3.57 -18.29
CA VAL A 334 0.07 -2.99 -17.98
C VAL A 334 -0.83 -4.06 -17.36
N GLY A 335 -1.18 -3.89 -16.09
CA GLY A 335 -1.80 -4.97 -15.30
C GLY A 335 -0.91 -6.21 -15.21
N GLU A 336 -1.29 -7.29 -15.90
CA GLU A 336 -0.48 -8.52 -16.06
C GLU A 336 -0.08 -8.79 -17.53
N SER A 337 -0.32 -7.81 -18.41
CA SER A 337 -0.05 -7.92 -19.84
C SER A 337 1.20 -7.16 -20.23
N LEU A 338 2.10 -7.82 -20.94
CA LEU A 338 3.27 -7.18 -21.55
C LEU A 338 2.88 -6.60 -22.91
N TYR A 339 3.23 -5.34 -23.15
CA TYR A 339 3.11 -4.67 -24.44
C TYR A 339 4.50 -4.27 -24.93
N HIS A 340 4.68 -4.30 -26.24
CA HIS A 340 5.87 -3.85 -26.93
C HIS A 340 5.49 -2.83 -28.00
N LEU A 341 6.14 -1.68 -27.97
CA LEU A 341 6.06 -0.63 -28.99
C LEU A 341 7.33 -0.68 -29.81
N ASP A 342 7.16 -0.76 -31.13
CA ASP A 342 8.23 -0.60 -32.11
C ASP A 342 7.75 0.40 -33.17
N THR A 343 8.35 1.60 -33.17
CA THR A 343 7.99 2.67 -34.11
C THR A 343 8.65 2.54 -35.48
N GLU A 344 9.72 1.75 -35.61
CA GLU A 344 10.35 1.47 -36.91
C GLU A 344 9.60 0.35 -37.66
N GLY A 345 9.01 -0.58 -36.92
CA GLY A 345 8.18 -1.67 -37.43
C GLY A 345 6.73 -1.26 -37.71
N GLU A 346 5.78 -1.84 -36.97
CA GLU A 346 4.34 -1.64 -37.18
C GLU A 346 3.82 -0.30 -36.63
N ASN A 347 4.66 0.46 -35.91
CA ASN A 347 4.32 1.73 -35.28
C ASN A 347 3.05 1.64 -34.41
N SER A 348 2.95 0.58 -33.62
CA SER A 348 1.80 0.31 -32.74
C SER A 348 2.20 -0.49 -31.49
N PHE A 349 1.34 -0.45 -30.47
CA PHE A 349 1.51 -1.26 -29.28
C PHE A 349 1.00 -2.68 -29.51
N ARG A 350 1.89 -3.66 -29.48
CA ARG A 350 1.55 -5.07 -29.61
C ARG A 350 1.54 -5.75 -28.24
N LYS A 351 0.42 -6.39 -27.91
CA LYS A 351 0.34 -7.25 -26.73
C LYS A 351 1.14 -8.53 -26.95
N LEU A 352 2.07 -8.83 -26.04
CA LEU A 352 2.85 -10.05 -26.02
C LEU A 352 2.20 -11.09 -25.11
N ASN A 353 2.20 -12.35 -25.55
CA ASN A 353 1.63 -13.44 -24.77
C ASN A 353 2.66 -13.98 -23.77
N VAL A 354 2.62 -13.45 -22.55
CA VAL A 354 3.38 -13.95 -21.41
C VAL A 354 2.38 -14.24 -20.29
N PRO A 355 2.03 -15.50 -20.03
CA PRO A 355 1.02 -15.83 -19.03
C PRO A 355 1.51 -15.48 -17.63
N GLN A 356 0.63 -14.94 -16.79
CA GLN A 356 0.86 -14.72 -15.36
C GLN A 356 2.09 -13.84 -15.06
N LEU A 357 2.35 -12.84 -15.91
CA LEU A 357 3.48 -11.93 -15.74
C LEU A 357 3.21 -10.94 -14.60
N ARG A 358 4.11 -10.92 -13.61
CA ARG A 358 4.07 -9.96 -12.50
C ARG A 358 4.99 -8.76 -12.70
N ARG A 359 6.18 -9.00 -13.27
CA ARG A 359 7.25 -8.02 -13.43
C ARG A 359 8.19 -8.44 -14.54
N PHE A 360 8.80 -7.49 -15.24
CA PHE A 360 9.97 -7.74 -16.08
C PHE A 360 11.17 -6.93 -15.60
N ILE A 361 12.37 -7.49 -15.75
CA ILE A 361 13.62 -6.87 -15.33
C ILE A 361 14.68 -7.10 -16.43
N PRO A 362 15.13 -6.04 -17.14
CA PRO A 362 16.22 -6.16 -18.11
C PRO A 362 17.57 -6.39 -17.39
N SER A 363 18.47 -7.15 -18.03
CA SER A 363 19.85 -7.28 -17.56
C SER A 363 20.61 -5.96 -17.72
N GLN A 364 21.71 -5.80 -16.98
CA GLN A 364 22.50 -4.56 -17.00
C GLN A 364 23.05 -4.24 -18.40
N ASP A 365 23.46 -5.27 -19.12
CA ASP A 365 23.92 -5.19 -20.52
C ASP A 365 22.78 -5.18 -21.56
N ARG A 366 21.52 -5.27 -21.11
CA ARG A 366 20.31 -5.30 -21.93
C ARG A 366 20.20 -6.47 -22.91
N ARG A 367 21.05 -7.49 -22.79
CA ARG A 367 21.00 -8.69 -23.65
C ARG A 367 19.89 -9.65 -23.26
N PHE A 368 19.44 -9.60 -22.01
CA PHE A 368 18.40 -10.47 -21.48
C PHE A 368 17.28 -9.68 -20.84
N MET A 369 16.09 -10.27 -20.84
CA MET A 369 14.95 -9.81 -20.07
C MET A 369 14.46 -10.97 -19.21
N ALA A 370 14.46 -10.78 -17.90
CA ALA A 370 13.86 -11.72 -16.97
C ALA A 370 12.39 -11.36 -16.74
N LEU A 371 11.51 -12.35 -16.85
CA LEU A 371 10.06 -12.24 -16.70
C LEU A 371 9.65 -13.03 -15.46
N LEU A 372 9.21 -12.32 -14.42
CA LEU A 372 8.75 -12.88 -13.16
C LEU A 372 7.31 -13.38 -13.32
N GLN A 373 7.09 -14.68 -13.11
CA GLN A 373 5.79 -15.35 -13.23
C GLN A 373 5.45 -16.09 -11.92
N ASN A 374 4.21 -16.54 -11.74
CA ASN A 374 3.78 -17.19 -10.50
C ASN A 374 4.59 -18.45 -10.12
N SER A 375 5.11 -19.19 -11.10
CA SER A 375 5.83 -20.46 -10.91
C SER A 375 7.35 -20.37 -11.11
N GLY A 376 7.88 -19.18 -11.36
CA GLY A 376 9.30 -19.03 -11.66
C GLY A 376 9.66 -17.77 -12.44
N VAL A 377 10.81 -17.82 -13.10
CA VAL A 377 11.37 -16.72 -13.89
C VAL A 377 11.73 -17.23 -15.29
N SER A 378 11.14 -16.62 -16.32
CA SER A 378 11.48 -16.87 -17.72
C SER A 378 12.56 -15.87 -18.17
N ILE A 379 13.71 -16.36 -18.62
CA ILE A 379 14.79 -15.56 -19.17
C ILE A 379 14.66 -15.57 -20.68
N ARG A 380 14.49 -14.39 -21.27
CA ARG A 380 14.22 -14.21 -22.70
C ARG A 380 15.20 -13.28 -23.37
N ASN A 381 15.36 -13.46 -24.68
CA ASN A 381 15.99 -12.46 -25.52
C ASN A 381 14.97 -11.34 -25.82
N PRO A 382 15.24 -10.06 -25.51
CA PRO A 382 14.31 -8.97 -25.77
C PRO A 382 14.06 -8.68 -27.26
N ASP A 383 14.97 -9.05 -28.17
CA ASP A 383 14.79 -8.89 -29.62
C ASP A 383 13.76 -9.86 -30.19
N THR A 384 13.91 -11.14 -29.86
CA THR A 384 13.09 -12.22 -30.45
C THR A 384 11.94 -12.64 -29.55
N MET A 385 11.98 -12.26 -28.27
CA MET A 385 11.12 -12.78 -27.20
C MET A 385 11.17 -14.31 -27.04
N GLU A 386 12.21 -14.95 -27.56
CA GLU A 386 12.49 -16.38 -27.39
C GLU A 386 12.89 -16.66 -25.94
N GLU A 387 12.31 -17.71 -25.36
CA GLU A 387 12.67 -18.18 -24.02
C GLU A 387 13.95 -19.00 -24.08
N LEU A 388 14.99 -18.48 -23.43
CA LEU A 388 16.30 -19.11 -23.35
C LEU A 388 16.37 -20.11 -22.19
N ARG A 389 15.72 -19.77 -21.07
CA ARG A 389 15.70 -20.60 -19.86
C ARG A 389 14.50 -20.27 -18.97
N PHE A 390 13.97 -21.27 -18.28
CA PHE A 390 13.01 -21.10 -17.20
C PHE A 390 13.62 -21.55 -15.86
N LEU A 391 13.54 -20.69 -14.85
CA LEU A 391 14.02 -20.94 -13.50
C LEU A 391 12.82 -21.20 -12.59
N ASN A 392 12.67 -22.45 -12.13
CA ASN A 392 11.55 -22.84 -11.27
C ASN A 392 11.69 -22.25 -9.88
N HIS A 393 10.64 -21.58 -9.39
CA HIS A 393 10.56 -21.10 -8.02
C HIS A 393 9.11 -21.17 -7.54
N PRO A 394 8.81 -21.72 -6.34
CA PRO A 394 7.42 -22.00 -5.94
C PRO A 394 6.56 -20.76 -5.73
N ASP A 395 7.16 -19.66 -5.26
CA ASP A 395 6.46 -18.40 -5.01
C ASP A 395 7.41 -17.19 -5.15
N PRO A 396 7.83 -16.82 -6.37
CA PRO A 396 8.75 -15.72 -6.57
C PRO A 396 7.99 -14.38 -6.52
N ARG A 397 8.43 -13.49 -5.64
CA ARG A 397 7.73 -12.22 -5.33
C ARG A 397 8.45 -11.02 -5.94
N ASN A 398 9.78 -11.07 -5.98
CA ASN A 398 10.61 -10.07 -6.64
C ASN A 398 11.88 -10.70 -7.23
N LEU A 399 12.57 -9.98 -8.11
CA LEU A 399 13.74 -10.47 -8.85
C LEU A 399 14.75 -9.34 -9.09
N TYR A 400 16.03 -9.64 -8.94
CA TYR A 400 17.13 -8.74 -9.27
C TYR A 400 18.24 -9.48 -10.02
N TRP A 401 18.87 -8.81 -10.98
CA TRP A 401 20.12 -9.28 -11.58
C TRP A 401 21.28 -8.94 -10.65
N THR A 402 22.06 -9.93 -10.23
CA THR A 402 23.30 -9.69 -9.47
C THR A 402 24.47 -9.41 -10.40
N ASP A 403 24.45 -10.06 -11.57
CA ASP A 403 25.34 -9.83 -12.70
C ASP A 403 24.60 -10.28 -13.98
N ASN A 404 25.30 -10.49 -15.10
CA ASN A 404 24.68 -10.94 -16.36
C ASN A 404 24.50 -12.46 -16.49
N ALA A 405 24.88 -13.24 -15.48
CA ALA A 405 24.83 -14.71 -15.44
C ALA A 405 24.04 -15.27 -14.24
N GLN A 406 23.66 -14.42 -13.28
CA GLN A 406 23.00 -14.82 -12.04
C GLN A 406 21.83 -13.89 -11.72
N VAL A 407 20.76 -14.49 -11.20
CA VAL A 407 19.59 -13.78 -10.72
C VAL A 407 19.34 -14.09 -9.25
N LEU A 408 18.98 -13.07 -8.49
CA LEU A 408 18.53 -13.15 -7.10
C LEU A 408 17.00 -13.17 -7.08
N ILE A 409 16.43 -14.32 -6.75
CA ILE A 409 14.99 -14.51 -6.61
C ILE A 409 14.60 -14.28 -5.16
N ILE A 410 13.74 -13.29 -4.95
CA ILE A 410 13.17 -12.96 -3.65
C ILE A 410 11.80 -13.60 -3.56
N GLY A 411 11.74 -14.77 -2.95
CA GLY A 411 10.52 -15.57 -2.83
C GLY A 411 9.74 -15.32 -1.55
N GLY A 412 8.47 -15.72 -1.55
CA GLY A 412 7.64 -15.73 -0.34
C GLY A 412 8.08 -16.77 0.69
N SER A 413 8.79 -17.83 0.28
CA SER A 413 9.34 -18.85 1.17
C SER A 413 10.85 -18.70 1.42
N ARG A 414 11.62 -18.39 0.37
CA ARG A 414 13.08 -18.34 0.43
C ARG A 414 13.66 -17.25 -0.47
N ILE A 415 14.86 -16.82 -0.11
CA ILE A 415 15.68 -15.84 -0.83
C ILE A 415 16.90 -16.57 -1.34
N GLU A 416 17.00 -16.74 -2.65
CA GLU A 416 18.05 -17.54 -3.27
C GLU A 416 18.60 -16.92 -4.55
N ARG A 417 19.88 -17.15 -4.80
CA ARG A 417 20.53 -16.80 -6.07
C ARG A 417 20.63 -18.03 -6.95
N MET A 418 20.28 -17.87 -8.22
CA MET A 418 20.32 -18.93 -9.22
C MET A 418 21.23 -18.53 -10.38
N SER A 419 22.05 -19.47 -10.84
CA SER A 419 22.88 -19.32 -12.04
C SER A 419 22.10 -19.62 -13.31
N LEU A 420 22.39 -18.90 -14.40
CA LEU A 420 21.88 -19.14 -15.74
C LEU A 420 22.53 -20.33 -16.46
N ASP A 421 23.65 -20.84 -15.97
CA ASP A 421 24.36 -21.97 -16.61
C ASP A 421 24.24 -23.30 -15.86
N GLY A 422 23.72 -23.29 -14.62
CA GLY A 422 23.61 -24.48 -13.77
C GLY A 422 22.32 -24.54 -12.95
N ASN A 423 22.05 -25.67 -12.31
CA ASN A 423 20.92 -25.86 -11.38
C ASN A 423 21.29 -25.57 -9.92
N GLU A 424 22.47 -25.01 -9.68
CA GLU A 424 22.90 -24.62 -8.35
C GLU A 424 22.13 -23.38 -7.88
N SER A 425 21.62 -23.46 -6.66
CA SER A 425 20.95 -22.37 -5.96
C SER A 425 21.69 -22.10 -4.65
N GLU A 426 21.92 -20.83 -4.36
CA GLU A 426 22.56 -20.38 -3.13
C GLU A 426 21.50 -19.71 -2.24
N LEU A 427 21.21 -20.32 -1.10
CA LEU A 427 20.24 -19.81 -0.12
C LEU A 427 20.87 -18.73 0.76
N PHE A 428 20.26 -17.55 0.83
CA PHE A 428 20.66 -16.46 1.72
C PHE A 428 19.82 -16.41 2.99
N ALA A 429 18.50 -16.56 2.85
CA ALA A 429 17.57 -16.48 3.96
C ALA A 429 16.27 -17.23 3.66
N LEU A 430 15.57 -17.64 4.72
CA LEU A 430 14.16 -18.01 4.64
C LEU A 430 13.31 -16.74 4.79
N SER A 431 12.29 -16.61 3.97
CA SER A 431 11.34 -15.48 4.03
C SER A 431 10.31 -15.70 5.13
N GLN A 432 9.83 -16.94 5.29
CA GLN A 432 8.88 -17.33 6.33
C GLN A 432 9.02 -18.81 6.68
N VAL A 433 8.25 -19.30 7.65
CA VAL A 433 8.19 -20.72 8.02
C VAL A 433 6.76 -21.26 8.10
N GLU A 434 6.59 -22.52 7.71
CA GLU A 434 5.35 -23.28 7.93
C GLU A 434 5.34 -23.89 9.35
N LYS A 435 6.52 -24.35 9.80
CA LYS A 435 6.73 -24.95 11.12
C LYS A 435 8.17 -24.72 11.56
N ALA A 436 8.38 -24.49 12.85
CA ALA A 436 9.70 -24.41 13.45
C ALA A 436 9.72 -25.03 14.84
N GLY A 437 10.90 -25.39 15.33
CA GLY A 437 11.11 -25.95 16.66
C GLY A 437 12.52 -26.52 16.82
N LEU A 438 12.76 -27.26 17.89
CA LEU A 438 14.07 -27.85 18.17
C LEU A 438 14.06 -29.36 17.87
N ASP A 439 15.23 -29.91 17.52
CA ASP A 439 15.43 -31.36 17.47
C ASP A 439 15.87 -31.93 18.83
N SER A 440 16.14 -33.23 18.89
CA SER A 440 16.59 -33.91 20.12
C SER A 440 17.93 -33.42 20.66
N GLN A 441 18.73 -32.73 19.84
CA GLN A 441 20.00 -32.10 20.20
C GLN A 441 19.85 -30.59 20.45
N GLU A 442 18.61 -30.10 20.58
CA GLU A 442 18.28 -28.69 20.76
C GLU A 442 18.76 -27.77 19.62
N THR A 443 18.93 -28.34 18.42
CA THR A 443 19.24 -27.55 17.22
C THR A 443 17.96 -27.05 16.57
N LEU A 444 17.92 -25.77 16.20
CA LEU A 444 16.77 -25.14 15.54
C LEU A 444 16.55 -25.70 14.12
N ARG A 445 15.31 -26.13 13.86
CA ARG A 445 14.84 -26.64 12.57
C ARG A 445 13.60 -25.87 12.11
N ALA A 446 13.43 -25.73 10.81
CA ALA A 446 12.21 -25.16 10.23
C ALA A 446 11.86 -25.75 8.86
N THR A 447 10.58 -25.70 8.48
CA THR A 447 10.12 -25.94 7.11
C THR A 447 9.68 -24.65 6.44
N SER A 448 9.99 -24.53 5.16
CA SER A 448 9.56 -23.41 4.33
C SER A 448 9.47 -23.82 2.86
N GLY A 449 8.35 -23.54 2.21
CA GLY A 449 8.12 -23.90 0.80
C GLY A 449 8.23 -25.41 0.56
N GLY A 450 7.75 -26.22 1.51
CA GLY A 450 7.79 -27.69 1.45
C GLY A 450 9.18 -28.32 1.62
N ARG A 451 10.22 -27.56 2.00
CA ARG A 451 11.58 -28.04 2.25
C ARG A 451 11.96 -27.91 3.72
N SER A 452 12.88 -28.76 4.19
CA SER A 452 13.37 -28.78 5.57
C SER A 452 14.72 -28.08 5.69
N TYR A 453 14.91 -27.31 6.76
CA TYR A 453 16.13 -26.56 7.02
C TYR A 453 16.63 -26.75 8.46
N ARG A 454 17.96 -26.67 8.62
CA ARG A 454 18.65 -26.62 9.91
C ARG A 454 19.39 -25.30 10.06
N TRP A 455 19.30 -24.71 11.25
CA TRP A 455 20.08 -23.53 11.61
C TRP A 455 21.50 -23.91 12.02
N LEU A 456 22.49 -23.21 11.47
CA LEU A 456 23.88 -23.29 11.90
C LEU A 456 24.21 -22.06 12.75
N ALA A 457 24.36 -22.25 14.06
CA ALA A 457 24.61 -21.15 15.00
C ALA A 457 25.91 -20.37 14.68
N ASP A 458 27.01 -21.09 14.40
CA ASP A 458 28.32 -20.48 14.14
C ASP A 458 28.35 -19.56 12.91
N SER A 459 27.59 -19.92 11.88
CA SER A 459 27.50 -19.18 10.61
C SER A 459 26.21 -18.38 10.45
N LYS A 460 25.35 -18.38 11.48
CA LYS A 460 24.03 -17.73 11.51
C LYS A 460 23.22 -17.90 10.22
N ARG A 461 23.15 -19.14 9.69
CA ARG A 461 22.49 -19.42 8.40
C ARG A 461 21.62 -20.67 8.42
N TRP A 462 20.68 -20.71 7.50
CA TRP A 462 19.90 -21.91 7.18
C TRP A 462 20.64 -22.78 6.16
N VAL A 463 20.57 -24.09 6.35
CA VAL A 463 21.04 -25.09 5.38
C VAL A 463 19.92 -26.09 5.13
N GLU A 464 19.63 -26.35 3.85
CA GLU A 464 18.64 -27.35 3.45
C GLU A 464 19.09 -28.75 3.87
N THR A 465 18.14 -29.56 4.33
CA THR A 465 18.38 -30.95 4.76
C THR A 465 17.41 -31.90 4.08
N ALA A 466 17.87 -33.09 3.69
CA ALA A 466 17.02 -34.13 3.10
C ALA A 466 16.08 -34.82 4.11
N GLU A 467 16.23 -34.56 5.41
CA GLU A 467 15.43 -35.17 6.47
C GLU A 467 14.02 -34.57 6.53
N ASN A 468 13.00 -35.42 6.73
CA ASN A 468 11.64 -34.95 6.96
C ASN A 468 11.51 -34.38 8.38
N ILE A 469 11.21 -33.08 8.49
CA ILE A 469 11.25 -32.36 9.77
C ILE A 469 10.30 -32.95 10.83
N THR A 470 9.20 -33.56 10.39
CA THR A 470 8.18 -34.12 11.29
C THR A 470 8.73 -35.25 12.14
N GLN A 471 9.80 -35.92 11.66
CA GLN A 471 10.52 -36.95 12.39
C GLN A 471 11.73 -36.38 13.16
N ALA A 472 12.23 -35.20 12.79
CA ALA A 472 13.40 -34.57 13.40
C ALA A 472 13.06 -33.66 14.59
N LEU A 473 11.89 -33.02 14.60
CA LEU A 473 11.45 -32.17 15.71
C LEU A 473 11.11 -33.01 16.94
N ARG A 474 11.60 -32.58 18.11
CA ARG A 474 11.16 -33.14 19.38
C ARG A 474 9.73 -32.67 19.69
N LYS A 475 9.10 -33.29 20.70
CA LYS A 475 7.85 -32.77 21.24
C LYS A 475 8.13 -31.40 21.90
N PRO A 476 7.40 -30.32 21.53
CA PRO A 476 7.59 -29.00 22.10
C PRO A 476 7.61 -29.03 23.62
N ARG A 477 8.58 -28.32 24.21
CA ARG A 477 8.63 -28.04 25.65
C ARG A 477 8.28 -26.58 25.87
N TYR A 478 7.67 -26.32 27.02
CA TYR A 478 7.32 -24.97 27.48
C TYR A 478 7.91 -24.70 28.87
N GLU A 479 8.81 -25.55 29.34
CA GLU A 479 9.45 -25.51 30.64
C GLU A 479 10.92 -25.89 30.47
N SER A 480 11.79 -25.08 31.06
CA SER A 480 13.23 -25.26 31.24
C SER A 480 13.55 -25.32 32.74
N PRO A 481 14.80 -25.60 33.14
CA PRO A 481 15.18 -25.56 34.57
C PRO A 481 14.95 -24.19 35.23
N GLY A 482 15.04 -23.08 34.49
CA GLY A 482 14.89 -21.72 35.01
C GLY A 482 13.48 -21.14 34.85
N ASN A 483 12.78 -21.43 33.75
CA ASN A 483 11.56 -20.74 33.35
C ASN A 483 10.48 -21.67 32.78
N ARG A 484 9.23 -21.19 32.85
CA ARG A 484 8.09 -21.77 32.13
C ARG A 484 7.41 -20.70 31.29
N VAL A 485 7.09 -21.00 30.04
CA VAL A 485 6.44 -20.07 29.11
C VAL A 485 5.01 -20.50 28.79
N PHE A 486 4.11 -19.53 28.61
CA PHE A 486 2.73 -19.78 28.19
C PHE A 486 2.15 -18.55 27.48
N LEU A 487 1.02 -18.72 26.80
CA LEU A 487 0.29 -17.63 26.15
C LEU A 487 -0.89 -17.18 27.02
N GLU A 488 -1.10 -15.88 27.13
CA GLU A 488 -2.25 -15.23 27.77
C GLU A 488 -2.61 -14.00 26.94
N ASP A 489 -3.84 -13.93 26.41
CA ASP A 489 -4.32 -12.83 25.54
C ASP A 489 -3.34 -12.43 24.42
N ASN A 490 -2.84 -13.42 23.68
CA ASN A 490 -1.85 -13.25 22.59
C ASN A 490 -0.48 -12.66 23.05
N LYS A 491 -0.18 -12.69 24.35
CA LYS A 491 1.11 -12.28 24.94
C LYS A 491 1.89 -13.50 25.44
N ILE A 492 3.21 -13.48 25.28
CA ILE A 492 4.09 -14.51 25.86
C ILE A 492 4.39 -14.16 27.31
N MET A 493 3.98 -15.05 28.22
CA MET A 493 4.25 -14.96 29.65
C MET A 493 5.43 -15.83 30.03
N VAL A 494 6.35 -15.30 30.84
CA VAL A 494 7.52 -16.01 31.38
C VAL A 494 7.38 -16.11 32.90
N ARG A 495 7.31 -17.34 33.40
CA ARG A 495 7.26 -17.71 34.82
C ARG A 495 8.63 -18.18 35.28
N THR A 496 9.33 -17.39 36.09
CA THR A 496 10.66 -17.76 36.61
C THR A 496 10.57 -18.69 37.81
N ILE A 497 10.93 -19.96 37.65
CA ILE A 497 10.65 -21.04 38.60
C ILE A 497 11.14 -20.70 40.01
N ASN A 498 12.43 -20.35 40.14
CA ASN A 498 13.08 -20.08 41.42
C ASN A 498 12.79 -18.69 42.00
N GLY A 499 12.34 -17.73 41.17
CA GLY A 499 12.07 -16.35 41.57
C GLY A 499 10.59 -16.06 41.90
N PHE A 500 9.71 -17.05 41.72
CA PHE A 500 8.25 -16.95 41.92
C PHE A 500 7.49 -15.85 41.14
N GLY A 501 8.17 -15.11 40.26
CA GLY A 501 7.57 -14.06 39.43
C GLY A 501 6.98 -14.56 38.12
N ASN A 502 6.01 -13.78 37.61
CA ASN A 502 5.54 -13.77 36.24
C ASN A 502 5.93 -12.43 35.61
N ARG A 503 6.37 -12.45 34.36
CA ARG A 503 6.55 -11.25 33.56
C ARG A 503 6.08 -11.49 32.14
N MET A 504 5.58 -10.45 31.48
CA MET A 504 5.39 -10.48 30.04
C MET A 504 6.76 -10.40 29.36
N LEU A 505 6.97 -11.17 28.29
CA LEU A 505 8.21 -11.12 27.51
C LEU A 505 8.33 -9.79 26.77
N PHE A 506 7.20 -9.26 26.31
CA PHE A 506 7.07 -7.95 25.68
C PHE A 506 6.11 -7.12 26.54
N GLY A 507 6.43 -5.85 26.77
CA GLY A 507 5.57 -4.96 27.56
C GLY A 507 4.15 -4.83 26.98
N ASP A 508 3.25 -4.20 27.73
CA ASP A 508 1.91 -3.91 27.22
C ASP A 508 1.99 -3.12 25.91
N MET A 509 1.02 -3.36 25.04
CA MET A 509 0.69 -2.40 23.99
C MET A 509 0.35 -1.12 24.69
N ASP A 510 1.19 -0.11 24.51
CA ASP A 510 0.69 1.24 24.60
C ASP A 510 -0.50 1.21 23.63
N GLU A 511 -1.74 1.29 24.15
CA GLU A 511 -2.84 1.80 23.34
C GLU A 511 -2.22 3.04 22.72
N VAL A 512 -2.05 3.07 21.39
CA VAL A 512 -1.52 4.25 20.75
C VAL A 512 -2.36 5.37 21.33
N ASP A 513 -1.69 6.29 22.03
CA ASP A 513 -2.27 7.51 22.60
C ASP A 513 -2.60 8.41 21.40
N THR A 514 -3.39 7.84 20.48
CA THR A 514 -4.09 8.52 19.44
C THR A 514 -4.95 9.48 20.20
N ALA A 515 -4.90 10.75 19.80
CA ALA A 515 -5.73 11.83 20.32
C ALA A 515 -7.26 11.58 20.17
N LEU A 516 -7.67 10.33 19.96
CA LEU A 516 -9.02 9.79 19.84
C LEU A 516 -9.50 9.19 21.16
N THR A 517 -8.94 9.61 22.30
CA THR A 517 -9.49 9.33 23.63
C THR A 517 -10.83 10.05 23.77
N VAL A 518 -11.89 9.44 23.23
CA VAL A 518 -13.24 9.99 23.31
C VAL A 518 -13.71 9.90 24.76
N SER A 519 -13.91 11.07 25.38
CA SER A 519 -14.79 11.19 26.53
C SER A 519 -16.18 10.73 26.13
N TYR A 520 -16.72 9.71 26.81
CA TYR A 520 -18.10 9.25 26.66
C TYR A 520 -19.08 10.32 27.14
N GLU A 521 -19.26 11.39 26.37
CA GLU A 521 -20.43 12.24 26.51
C GLU A 521 -21.56 11.62 25.70
N SER A 522 -22.53 11.07 26.43
CA SER A 522 -23.76 10.52 25.91
C SER A 522 -24.65 11.63 25.37
N ASP A 523 -24.36 12.12 24.17
CA ASP A 523 -25.32 12.91 23.42
C ASP A 523 -26.33 11.98 22.74
N SER A 524 -27.49 11.86 23.39
CA SER A 524 -28.67 11.23 22.85
C SER A 524 -29.26 12.09 21.72
N LEU A 525 -28.73 11.95 20.50
CA LEU A 525 -29.49 12.27 19.31
C LEU A 525 -30.36 11.06 18.97
N ASN A 526 -31.58 11.10 19.50
CA ASN A 526 -32.59 10.08 19.24
C ASN A 526 -32.81 9.92 17.74
N ASN A 527 -32.53 8.73 17.24
CA ASN A 527 -33.04 8.21 15.98
C ASN A 527 -34.56 7.95 16.18
N ASN A 528 -35.37 9.01 16.18
CA ASN A 528 -36.82 8.96 16.48
C ASN A 528 -37.66 8.25 15.39
N ASP A 529 -37.03 7.78 14.30
CA ASP A 529 -37.70 7.16 13.16
C ASP A 529 -36.96 5.86 12.79
N GLU A 530 -37.66 4.71 12.85
CA GLU A 530 -37.08 3.38 12.59
C GLU A 530 -36.51 3.22 11.16
N HIS A 531 -36.87 4.14 10.26
CA HIS A 531 -36.48 4.16 8.85
C HIS A 531 -35.32 5.12 8.52
N VAL A 532 -34.74 5.78 9.52
CA VAL A 532 -33.53 6.60 9.37
C VAL A 532 -32.41 5.94 10.16
N PHE A 533 -31.23 5.76 9.56
CA PHE A 533 -30.05 5.20 10.19
C PHE A 533 -28.86 6.13 9.96
N SER A 534 -28.53 6.92 10.98
CA SER A 534 -27.49 7.95 10.86
C SER A 534 -26.14 7.52 11.44
N HIS A 535 -26.14 6.62 12.43
CA HIS A 535 -24.95 6.01 13.00
C HIS A 535 -25.28 4.64 13.61
N GLY A 536 -24.27 3.78 13.73
CA GLY A 536 -24.31 2.53 14.46
C GLY A 536 -24.19 2.69 15.97
N SER A 537 -23.86 1.59 16.67
CA SER A 537 -23.74 1.62 18.13
C SER A 537 -22.55 2.46 18.58
N ARG A 538 -22.76 3.34 19.57
CA ARG A 538 -21.69 4.15 20.17
C ARG A 538 -20.95 3.43 21.30
N THR A 539 -21.51 2.32 21.79
CA THR A 539 -21.06 1.64 23.01
C THR A 539 -20.66 0.19 22.79
N ARG A 540 -21.00 -0.41 21.63
CA ARG A 540 -20.72 -1.81 21.31
C ARG A 540 -19.64 -1.90 20.23
N GLY A 541 -18.40 -2.17 20.66
CA GLY A 541 -17.25 -2.32 19.77
C GLY A 541 -16.84 -1.01 19.08
N LYS A 542 -15.63 -0.98 18.53
CA LYS A 542 -15.15 0.13 17.70
C LYS A 542 -15.38 -0.24 16.23
N THR A 543 -16.61 -0.09 15.73
CA THR A 543 -16.92 -0.35 14.31
C THR A 543 -17.23 0.96 13.59
N VAL A 544 -16.84 1.08 12.31
CA VAL A 544 -17.14 2.24 11.46
C VAL A 544 -17.44 1.78 10.03
N SER A 545 -18.14 2.62 9.26
CA SER A 545 -18.39 2.34 7.84
C SER A 545 -17.91 3.48 6.96
N LEU A 546 -17.09 3.14 5.95
CA LEU A 546 -16.76 4.04 4.85
C LEU A 546 -17.72 3.76 3.70
N VAL A 547 -18.41 4.80 3.21
CA VAL A 547 -19.41 4.68 2.13
C VAL A 547 -18.98 5.48 0.92
N PHE A 548 -19.13 4.92 -0.28
CA PHE A 548 -18.65 5.56 -1.51
C PHE A 548 -19.79 6.12 -2.35
N ASN A 549 -19.80 7.42 -2.56
CA ASN A 549 -20.80 8.11 -3.35
C ASN A 549 -20.34 8.20 -4.81
N VAL A 550 -21.01 7.46 -5.69
CA VAL A 550 -20.72 7.38 -7.12
C VAL A 550 -21.78 8.16 -7.89
N ILE A 551 -21.38 9.33 -8.39
CA ILE A 551 -22.32 10.39 -8.81
C ILE A 551 -22.28 10.66 -10.31
N ASP A 552 -21.16 11.20 -10.81
CA ASP A 552 -21.10 11.75 -12.18
C ASP A 552 -19.94 11.19 -13.01
N GLU A 553 -18.79 10.93 -12.39
CA GLU A 553 -17.55 10.51 -13.05
C GLU A 553 -16.97 9.27 -12.36
N ASP A 554 -16.18 8.49 -13.11
CA ASP A 554 -15.49 7.27 -12.66
C ASP A 554 -14.02 7.52 -12.26
N ALA A 555 -13.56 8.79 -12.28
CA ALA A 555 -12.19 9.15 -11.95
C ALA A 555 -11.83 8.71 -10.52
N GLY A 556 -10.75 7.94 -10.38
CA GLY A 556 -10.28 7.40 -9.09
C GLY A 556 -10.95 6.10 -8.64
N LEU A 557 -12.03 5.65 -9.28
CA LEU A 557 -12.72 4.41 -8.90
C LEU A 557 -11.79 3.19 -8.91
N GLY A 558 -10.95 3.09 -9.93
CA GLY A 558 -10.00 1.99 -10.06
C GLY A 558 -8.96 1.94 -8.94
N ASP A 559 -8.52 3.09 -8.44
CA ASP A 559 -7.58 3.16 -7.31
C ASP A 559 -8.29 2.77 -6.02
N VAL A 560 -9.51 3.27 -5.79
CA VAL A 560 -10.31 2.93 -4.60
C VAL A 560 -10.55 1.43 -4.52
N LEU A 561 -11.06 0.81 -5.59
CA LEU A 561 -11.30 -0.64 -5.62
C LEU A 561 -10.01 -1.44 -5.40
N SER A 562 -8.88 -0.98 -5.94
CA SER A 562 -7.57 -1.61 -5.68
C SER A 562 -7.17 -1.49 -4.21
N THR A 563 -7.32 -0.31 -3.61
CA THR A 563 -7.01 -0.08 -2.20
C THR A 563 -7.89 -0.95 -1.31
N LEU A 564 -9.21 -1.00 -1.54
CA LEU A 564 -10.12 -1.85 -0.75
C LEU A 564 -9.78 -3.33 -0.87
N LYS A 565 -9.42 -3.79 -2.07
CA LYS A 565 -8.96 -5.15 -2.30
C LYS A 565 -7.66 -5.44 -1.53
N ASP A 566 -6.71 -4.51 -1.48
CA ASP A 566 -5.48 -4.68 -0.71
C ASP A 566 -5.79 -4.91 0.78
N TYR A 567 -6.68 -4.13 1.38
CA TYR A 567 -7.08 -4.33 2.79
C TYR A 567 -8.10 -5.46 2.99
N ASN A 568 -8.51 -6.17 1.94
CA ASN A 568 -9.56 -7.19 1.97
C ASN A 568 -10.87 -6.66 2.58
N LEU A 569 -11.24 -5.41 2.26
CA LEU A 569 -12.44 -4.75 2.77
C LEU A 569 -13.59 -4.84 1.77
N GLN A 570 -14.78 -5.15 2.27
CA GLN A 570 -16.04 -5.04 1.55
C GLN A 570 -16.86 -3.91 2.17
N LEU A 571 -17.25 -2.92 1.36
CA LEU A 571 -17.87 -1.68 1.82
C LEU A 571 -19.10 -1.34 0.98
N THR A 572 -19.78 -0.25 1.33
CA THR A 572 -21.05 0.15 0.70
C THR A 572 -20.84 1.25 -0.34
N PHE A 573 -21.33 1.04 -1.57
CA PHE A 573 -21.32 2.01 -2.66
C PHE A 573 -22.74 2.50 -2.95
N PHE A 574 -22.96 3.81 -2.84
CA PHE A 574 -24.20 4.45 -3.25
C PHE A 574 -24.07 4.96 -4.68
N ILE A 575 -24.89 4.40 -5.59
CA ILE A 575 -24.77 4.65 -7.03
C ILE A 575 -25.99 5.42 -7.53
N ASN A 576 -25.73 6.47 -8.31
CA ASN A 576 -26.75 7.30 -8.95
C ASN A 576 -27.13 6.80 -10.35
N GLY A 577 -28.39 7.03 -10.77
CA GLY A 577 -28.90 6.63 -12.08
C GLY A 577 -28.25 7.32 -13.29
N ASP A 578 -27.76 8.56 -13.13
CA ASP A 578 -26.97 9.27 -14.15
C ASP A 578 -25.61 8.60 -14.36
N PHE A 579 -24.94 8.17 -13.29
CA PHE A 579 -23.68 7.43 -13.37
C PHE A 579 -23.86 6.12 -14.13
N ILE A 580 -24.89 5.33 -13.78
CA ILE A 580 -25.15 4.02 -14.40
C ILE A 580 -25.26 4.14 -15.92
N ARG A 581 -25.94 5.20 -16.41
CA ARG A 581 -26.10 5.45 -17.85
C ARG A 581 -24.81 5.88 -18.54
N LYS A 582 -24.00 6.70 -17.89
CA LYS A 582 -22.77 7.25 -18.47
C LYS A 582 -21.61 6.24 -18.41
N HIS A 583 -21.55 5.43 -17.35
CA HIS A 583 -20.45 4.54 -17.01
C HIS A 583 -20.93 3.10 -16.69
N PRO A 584 -21.57 2.40 -17.66
CA PRO A 584 -22.10 1.04 -17.44
C PRO A 584 -21.01 0.01 -17.13
N GLU A 585 -19.82 0.14 -17.73
CA GLU A 585 -18.65 -0.71 -17.43
C GLU A 585 -18.22 -0.59 -15.98
N SER A 586 -18.03 0.65 -15.50
CA SER A 586 -17.63 0.95 -14.12
C SER A 586 -18.70 0.50 -13.11
N THR A 587 -19.98 0.59 -13.47
CA THR A 587 -21.11 0.07 -12.67
C THR A 587 -21.04 -1.45 -12.52
N ARG A 588 -20.83 -2.18 -13.61
CA ARG A 588 -20.65 -3.66 -13.58
C ARG A 588 -19.47 -4.04 -12.68
N ARG A 589 -18.37 -3.31 -12.78
CA ARG A 589 -17.17 -3.54 -11.96
C ARG A 589 -17.44 -3.39 -10.46
N ILE A 590 -18.15 -2.35 -10.03
CA ILE A 590 -18.52 -2.19 -8.61
C ILE A 590 -19.35 -3.38 -8.14
N ALA A 591 -20.34 -3.78 -8.94
CA ALA A 591 -21.22 -4.91 -8.64
C ALA A 591 -20.46 -6.25 -8.58
N GLU A 592 -19.46 -6.45 -9.43
CA GLU A 592 -18.61 -7.66 -9.47
C GLU A 592 -17.56 -7.72 -8.35
N SER A 593 -17.20 -6.58 -7.75
CA SER A 593 -16.17 -6.47 -6.71
C SER A 593 -16.60 -7.02 -5.34
N GLY A 594 -17.85 -7.46 -5.18
CA GLY A 594 -18.37 -8.05 -3.94
C GLY A 594 -18.74 -7.02 -2.86
N HIS A 595 -18.79 -5.75 -3.22
CA HIS A 595 -19.22 -4.66 -2.34
C HIS A 595 -20.75 -4.61 -2.21
N GLU A 596 -21.23 -4.05 -1.09
CA GLU A 596 -22.64 -3.73 -0.92
C GLU A 596 -22.99 -2.55 -1.85
N THR A 597 -24.07 -2.66 -2.63
CA THR A 597 -24.49 -1.59 -3.54
C THR A 597 -25.86 -1.07 -3.14
N ALA A 598 -26.00 0.25 -3.09
CA ALA A 598 -27.16 0.95 -2.55
C ALA A 598 -27.51 2.16 -3.44
N SER A 599 -28.69 2.74 -3.23
CA SER A 599 -29.23 3.77 -4.14
C SER A 599 -28.83 5.21 -3.71
N LEU A 600 -28.22 5.97 -4.62
CA LEU A 600 -28.01 7.44 -4.50
C LEU A 600 -29.07 8.21 -5.32
N PHE A 601 -30.29 7.68 -5.38
CA PHE A 601 -31.38 8.22 -6.19
C PHE A 601 -31.08 8.26 -7.72
N TYR A 602 -32.09 8.52 -8.53
CA TYR A 602 -31.97 8.44 -10.00
C TYR A 602 -31.24 9.63 -10.65
N THR A 603 -31.32 10.82 -10.06
CA THR A 603 -30.74 12.06 -10.61
C THR A 603 -30.08 12.86 -9.50
N TYR A 604 -28.90 13.41 -9.77
CA TYR A 604 -28.18 14.21 -8.78
C TYR A 604 -28.73 15.65 -8.70
N MET A 605 -29.85 15.83 -7.98
CA MET A 605 -30.50 17.12 -7.76
C MET A 605 -30.89 17.34 -6.30
N ASN A 606 -30.91 18.59 -5.83
CA ASN A 606 -31.30 18.90 -4.46
C ASN A 606 -32.81 18.65 -4.29
N LEU A 607 -33.15 17.64 -3.48
CA LEU A 607 -34.54 17.20 -3.30
C LEU A 607 -35.37 18.07 -2.35
N THR A 608 -34.81 19.18 -1.88
CA THR A 608 -35.51 20.20 -1.08
C THR A 608 -35.69 21.52 -1.82
N ASP A 609 -35.26 21.60 -3.08
CA ASP A 609 -35.35 22.81 -3.88
C ASP A 609 -36.82 23.14 -4.23
N ILE A 610 -37.31 24.24 -3.66
CA ILE A 610 -38.68 24.75 -3.82
C ILE A 610 -39.06 25.07 -5.27
N ARG A 611 -38.09 25.20 -6.18
CA ARG A 611 -38.33 25.40 -7.62
C ARG A 611 -38.93 24.16 -8.27
N TYR A 612 -38.75 22.98 -7.67
CA TYR A 612 -39.27 21.72 -8.16
C TYR A 612 -40.37 21.20 -7.24
N ARG A 613 -41.47 20.69 -7.81
CA ARG A 613 -42.52 20.02 -7.04
C ARG A 613 -42.10 18.58 -6.76
N ILE A 614 -41.41 18.38 -5.65
CA ILE A 614 -40.92 17.08 -5.20
C ILE A 614 -41.94 16.49 -4.24
N ASP A 615 -42.76 15.57 -4.75
CA ASP A 615 -43.74 14.82 -3.96
C ASP A 615 -43.27 13.39 -3.71
N LYS A 616 -43.98 12.67 -2.85
CA LYS A 616 -43.71 11.26 -2.52
C LYS A 616 -43.60 10.38 -3.78
N ASN A 617 -44.50 10.56 -4.74
CA ASN A 617 -44.54 9.76 -5.97
C ASN A 617 -43.31 10.00 -6.86
N PHE A 618 -42.77 11.21 -6.87
CA PHE A 618 -41.53 11.53 -7.55
C PHE A 618 -40.36 10.74 -6.95
N VAL A 619 -40.25 10.70 -5.62
CA VAL A 619 -39.19 9.96 -4.92
C VAL A 619 -39.32 8.45 -5.16
N VAL A 620 -40.52 7.89 -5.00
CA VAL A 620 -40.81 6.46 -5.27
C VAL A 620 -40.41 6.07 -6.70
N LYS A 621 -40.81 6.85 -7.71
CA LYS A 621 -40.44 6.58 -9.10
C LYS A 621 -38.95 6.71 -9.37
N GLY A 622 -38.28 7.66 -8.70
CA GLY A 622 -36.84 7.82 -8.83
C GLY A 622 -36.09 6.62 -8.26
N LEU A 623 -36.47 6.13 -7.08
CA LEU A 623 -35.89 4.93 -6.49
C LEU A 623 -36.07 3.70 -7.39
N GLY A 624 -37.30 3.42 -7.82
CA GLY A 624 -37.58 2.27 -8.69
C GLY A 624 -36.85 2.32 -10.03
N ARG A 625 -36.73 3.51 -10.62
CA ARG A 625 -35.95 3.68 -11.87
C ARG A 625 -34.45 3.43 -11.67
N ASN A 626 -33.92 3.75 -10.50
CA ASN A 626 -32.52 3.50 -10.20
C ASN A 626 -32.26 2.00 -10.06
N GLU A 627 -33.12 1.29 -9.31
CA GLU A 627 -33.10 -0.18 -9.20
C GLU A 627 -33.16 -0.85 -10.57
N ASP A 628 -34.17 -0.50 -11.38
CA ASP A 628 -34.36 -1.07 -12.71
C ASP A 628 -33.16 -0.83 -13.64
N SER A 629 -32.52 0.34 -13.53
CA SER A 629 -31.34 0.68 -14.33
C SER A 629 -30.14 -0.13 -13.87
N PHE A 630 -29.92 -0.25 -12.57
CA PHE A 630 -28.82 -1.02 -12.00
C PHE A 630 -28.96 -2.51 -12.32
N PHE A 631 -30.16 -3.08 -12.16
CA PHE A 631 -30.46 -4.48 -12.47
C PHE A 631 -30.24 -4.78 -13.95
N ARG A 632 -30.66 -3.88 -14.84
CA ARG A 632 -30.48 -4.06 -16.28
C ARG A 632 -29.01 -4.14 -16.69
N GLU A 633 -28.15 -3.34 -16.07
CA GLU A 633 -26.72 -3.29 -16.41
C GLU A 633 -25.90 -4.40 -15.73
N THR A 634 -26.26 -4.81 -14.51
CA THR A 634 -25.43 -5.69 -13.68
C THR A 634 -26.02 -7.09 -13.45
N GLY A 635 -27.32 -7.26 -13.63
CA GLY A 635 -28.06 -8.48 -13.25
C GLY A 635 -28.14 -8.71 -11.74
N LYS A 636 -27.76 -7.73 -10.90
CA LYS A 636 -27.83 -7.79 -9.43
C LYS A 636 -28.81 -6.75 -8.91
N GLU A 637 -29.35 -7.01 -7.72
CA GLU A 637 -30.26 -6.10 -7.02
C GLU A 637 -29.47 -5.15 -6.11
N LEU A 638 -30.00 -3.93 -5.92
CA LEU A 638 -29.50 -3.01 -4.90
C LEU A 638 -29.98 -3.45 -3.51
N SER A 639 -29.16 -3.24 -2.49
CA SER A 639 -29.61 -3.29 -1.10
C SER A 639 -30.72 -2.25 -0.89
N THR A 640 -31.66 -2.55 0.00
CA THR A 640 -32.75 -1.62 0.40
C THR A 640 -32.26 -0.49 1.32
N LEU A 641 -31.05 0.01 1.03
CA LEU A 641 -30.41 1.17 1.65
C LEU A 641 -30.37 2.28 0.63
N TRP A 642 -30.60 3.52 1.06
CA TRP A 642 -30.44 4.66 0.18
C TRP A 642 -30.15 5.94 0.94
N HIS A 643 -29.63 6.94 0.24
CA HIS A 643 -29.68 8.31 0.72
C HIS A 643 -29.95 9.26 -0.44
N THR A 644 -30.39 10.47 -0.11
CA THR A 644 -30.63 11.50 -1.10
C THR A 644 -29.31 12.17 -1.49
N PRO A 645 -29.23 12.78 -2.69
CA PRO A 645 -28.17 13.72 -3.00
C PRO A 645 -28.04 14.78 -1.90
N TRP A 646 -26.81 15.08 -1.46
CA TRP A 646 -26.51 15.99 -0.33
C TRP A 646 -27.11 15.59 1.03
N TYR A 647 -27.57 14.35 1.22
CA TYR A 647 -28.13 13.83 2.48
C TYR A 647 -29.31 14.66 3.03
N VAL A 648 -30.06 15.34 2.15
CA VAL A 648 -31.22 16.16 2.53
C VAL A 648 -32.44 15.30 2.89
N ILE A 649 -33.17 15.72 3.92
CA ILE A 649 -34.37 15.03 4.41
C ILE A 649 -35.58 15.96 4.32
N SER A 650 -36.75 15.42 3.96
CA SER A 650 -38.04 16.10 4.04
C SER A 650 -39.14 15.11 4.43
N PRO A 651 -40.30 15.54 4.96
CA PRO A 651 -41.40 14.64 5.31
C PRO A 651 -41.84 13.75 4.14
N SER A 652 -41.90 14.29 2.91
CA SER A 652 -42.26 13.53 1.71
C SER A 652 -41.23 12.47 1.33
N ILE A 653 -39.93 12.71 1.61
CA ILE A 653 -38.85 11.75 1.42
C ILE A 653 -38.97 10.60 2.42
N LEU A 654 -39.25 10.90 3.69
CA LEU A 654 -39.45 9.88 4.72
C LEU A 654 -40.69 9.03 4.44
N GLU A 655 -41.80 9.64 4.03
CA GLU A 655 -42.99 8.88 3.60
C GLU A 655 -42.71 7.93 2.44
N ALA A 656 -41.98 8.38 1.42
CA ALA A 656 -41.58 7.55 0.28
C ALA A 656 -40.64 6.40 0.71
N THR A 657 -39.70 6.67 1.62
CA THR A 657 -38.80 5.68 2.21
C THR A 657 -39.59 4.55 2.87
N ARG A 658 -40.59 4.90 3.68
CA ARG A 658 -41.44 3.92 4.38
C ARG A 658 -42.27 3.08 3.41
N GLU A 659 -42.85 3.72 2.39
CA GLU A 659 -43.67 3.01 1.39
C GLU A 659 -42.87 1.98 0.58
N MET A 660 -41.61 2.29 0.27
CA MET A 660 -40.72 1.41 -0.50
C MET A 660 -39.95 0.40 0.38
N ASN A 661 -40.15 0.39 1.70
CA ASN A 661 -39.37 -0.40 2.68
C ASN A 661 -37.85 -0.20 2.58
N TYR A 662 -37.44 1.03 2.28
CA TYR A 662 -36.04 1.41 2.29
C TYR A 662 -35.60 1.86 3.68
N LEU A 663 -34.31 1.76 3.96
CA LEU A 663 -33.64 2.40 5.09
C LEU A 663 -32.87 3.63 4.57
N TYR A 664 -33.23 4.81 5.08
CA TYR A 664 -32.51 6.04 4.75
C TYR A 664 -31.21 6.11 5.56
N ILE A 665 -30.08 6.22 4.87
CA ILE A 665 -28.75 6.29 5.47
C ILE A 665 -28.33 7.76 5.63
N GLY A 666 -28.08 8.15 6.87
CA GLY A 666 -27.55 9.46 7.21
C GLY A 666 -26.03 9.52 7.08
N ARG A 667 -25.49 10.71 7.33
CA ARG A 667 -24.06 10.96 7.40
C ARG A 667 -23.73 11.46 8.79
N ASP A 668 -22.90 10.72 9.50
CA ASP A 668 -22.46 11.06 10.84
C ASP A 668 -21.31 12.09 10.81
N VAL A 669 -20.33 11.85 9.93
CA VAL A 669 -19.14 12.69 9.75
C VAL A 669 -19.15 13.28 8.35
N ASP A 670 -18.93 14.58 8.21
CA ASP A 670 -18.75 15.24 6.90
C ASP A 670 -17.27 15.50 6.62
N PRO A 671 -16.64 14.78 5.67
CA PRO A 671 -15.28 15.08 5.28
C PRO A 671 -15.13 16.44 4.61
N LEU A 672 -16.18 17.02 3.99
CA LEU A 672 -16.12 18.22 3.14
C LEU A 672 -15.36 18.02 1.81
N ASP A 673 -15.29 16.78 1.32
CA ASP A 673 -14.63 16.43 0.05
C ASP A 673 -15.28 17.03 -1.21
N TRP A 674 -16.51 17.54 -1.09
CA TRP A 674 -17.28 18.19 -2.14
C TRP A 674 -16.94 19.67 -2.34
N VAL A 675 -16.18 20.30 -1.43
CA VAL A 675 -15.78 21.71 -1.54
C VAL A 675 -14.76 21.88 -2.67
N VAL A 676 -14.80 22.97 -3.43
CA VAL A 676 -13.91 23.21 -4.59
C VAL A 676 -13.03 24.44 -4.38
N SER A 677 -11.86 24.47 -5.02
CA SER A 677 -10.83 25.49 -4.76
C SER A 677 -11.21 26.89 -5.30
N ASP A 678 -12.07 26.95 -6.31
CA ASP A 678 -12.52 28.20 -6.94
C ASP A 678 -13.51 29.00 -6.07
N GLY A 679 -14.07 28.39 -5.02
CA GLY A 679 -15.03 29.03 -4.13
C GLY A 679 -16.39 29.31 -4.76
N SER A 680 -16.73 28.65 -5.87
CA SER A 680 -17.99 28.84 -6.63
C SER A 680 -19.26 28.68 -5.78
N ALA A 681 -19.19 27.99 -4.63
CA ALA A 681 -20.28 27.83 -3.67
C ALA A 681 -20.18 28.77 -2.43
N GLY A 682 -19.29 29.76 -2.41
CA GLY A 682 -19.03 30.59 -1.23
C GLY A 682 -18.30 29.85 -0.10
N THR A 683 -17.71 28.69 -0.40
CA THR A 683 -17.11 27.75 0.55
C THR A 683 -15.59 27.78 0.56
N ARG A 684 -14.97 28.79 -0.05
CA ARG A 684 -13.49 28.89 -0.15
C ARG A 684 -12.80 28.88 1.21
N GLU A 685 -13.44 29.46 2.23
CA GLU A 685 -12.89 29.54 3.59
C GLU A 685 -12.83 28.18 4.30
N ILE A 686 -13.60 27.20 3.84
CA ILE A 686 -13.64 25.83 4.39
C ILE A 686 -12.97 24.80 3.47
N TYR A 687 -12.29 25.24 2.41
CA TYR A 687 -11.53 24.34 1.54
C TYR A 687 -10.33 23.76 2.28
N MET A 688 -10.21 22.44 2.24
CA MET A 688 -9.13 21.67 2.85
C MET A 688 -8.56 20.69 1.82
N ARG A 689 -7.24 20.46 1.85
CA ARG A 689 -6.57 19.44 1.03
C ARG A 689 -6.86 18.03 1.54
N SER A 690 -6.64 17.01 0.71
CA SER A 690 -6.98 15.61 1.02
C SER A 690 -6.45 15.12 2.37
N ALA A 691 -5.21 15.48 2.74
CA ALA A 691 -4.62 15.12 4.03
C ALA A 691 -5.36 15.75 5.22
N GLU A 692 -5.74 17.03 5.10
CA GLU A 692 -6.49 17.75 6.14
C GLU A 692 -7.92 17.20 6.28
N LEU A 693 -8.53 16.75 5.18
CA LEU A 693 -9.81 16.03 5.24
C LEU A 693 -9.69 14.73 6.03
N VAL A 694 -8.59 13.98 5.86
CA VAL A 694 -8.34 12.74 6.64
C VAL A 694 -8.14 13.08 8.12
N GLU A 695 -7.36 14.10 8.45
CA GLU A 695 -7.16 14.57 9.83
C GLU A 695 -8.50 14.89 10.50
N ARG A 696 -9.32 15.70 9.83
CA ARG A 696 -10.68 16.05 10.28
C ARG A 696 -11.54 14.81 10.53
N VAL A 697 -11.59 13.88 9.58
CA VAL A 697 -12.40 12.67 9.72
C VAL A 697 -11.93 11.84 10.91
N LEU A 698 -10.62 11.68 11.09
CA LEU A 698 -10.08 10.95 12.23
C LEU A 698 -10.40 11.67 13.55
N GLU A 699 -10.33 13.00 13.62
CA GLU A 699 -10.72 13.76 14.83
C GLU A 699 -12.21 13.65 15.19
N GLU A 700 -13.08 13.55 14.19
CA GLU A 700 -14.55 13.49 14.40
C GLU A 700 -15.10 12.06 14.57
N VAL A 701 -14.34 11.03 14.15
CA VAL A 701 -14.85 9.66 14.12
C VAL A 701 -15.16 9.13 15.52
N ARG A 702 -16.31 8.47 15.63
CA ARG A 702 -16.75 7.78 16.84
C ARG A 702 -17.15 6.35 16.47
N PRO A 703 -17.20 5.41 17.43
CA PRO A 703 -17.82 4.10 17.19
C PRO A 703 -19.21 4.27 16.58
N GLY A 704 -19.54 3.54 15.52
CA GLY A 704 -20.78 3.68 14.78
C GLY A 704 -20.79 4.74 13.67
N SER A 705 -19.72 5.50 13.44
CA SER A 705 -19.73 6.55 12.42
C SER A 705 -19.85 6.01 10.99
N ILE A 706 -20.62 6.73 10.17
CA ILE A 706 -20.74 6.52 8.72
C ILE A 706 -20.04 7.71 8.02
N ILE A 707 -18.97 7.41 7.28
CA ILE A 707 -18.09 8.40 6.65
C ILE A 707 -18.20 8.26 5.13
N PRO A 708 -18.74 9.26 4.42
CA PRO A 708 -18.82 9.23 2.97
C PRO A 708 -17.51 9.60 2.29
N VAL A 709 -17.29 9.04 1.12
CA VAL A 709 -16.17 9.34 0.22
C VAL A 709 -16.75 9.51 -1.18
N ARG A 710 -16.59 10.68 -1.77
CA ARG A 710 -17.04 10.95 -3.13
C ARG A 710 -16.05 10.39 -4.15
N ILE A 711 -16.57 9.65 -5.12
CA ILE A 711 -15.84 9.21 -6.32
C ILE A 711 -16.04 10.22 -7.45
N GLY A 712 -15.01 10.40 -8.27
CA GLY A 712 -15.01 11.36 -9.38
C GLY A 712 -14.60 12.76 -8.97
N ARG A 713 -14.55 13.69 -9.93
CA ARG A 713 -14.18 15.07 -9.67
C ARG A 713 -15.43 15.88 -9.27
N PRO A 714 -15.54 16.40 -8.02
CA PRO A 714 -16.61 17.34 -7.67
C PRO A 714 -16.50 18.68 -8.40
N GLY A 715 -15.32 18.97 -8.95
CA GLY A 715 -14.88 20.20 -9.59
C GLY A 715 -13.36 20.31 -9.45
N GLU A 716 -12.80 21.48 -9.73
CA GLU A 716 -11.36 21.71 -9.61
C GLU A 716 -10.92 21.70 -8.13
N ARG A 717 -9.94 20.85 -7.83
CA ARG A 717 -9.29 20.70 -6.52
C ARG A 717 -7.80 20.42 -6.74
N ASP A 718 -6.98 20.80 -5.77
CA ASP A 718 -5.53 20.50 -5.79
C ASP A 718 -5.29 18.98 -5.74
N ASP A 719 -6.07 18.30 -4.90
CA ASP A 719 -6.08 16.86 -4.68
C ASP A 719 -7.48 16.39 -4.27
N TYR A 720 -7.71 15.08 -4.34
CA TYR A 720 -9.01 14.44 -4.12
C TYR A 720 -8.95 13.50 -2.93
N PHE A 721 -10.00 13.50 -2.11
CA PHE A 721 -10.05 12.76 -0.84
C PHE A 721 -9.75 11.26 -1.01
N PHE A 722 -10.31 10.64 -2.06
CA PHE A 722 -10.09 9.23 -2.37
C PHE A 722 -8.62 8.87 -2.65
N GLN A 723 -7.75 9.83 -3.01
CA GLN A 723 -6.32 9.58 -3.24
C GLN A 723 -5.57 9.26 -1.94
N LYS A 724 -6.11 9.64 -0.77
CA LYS A 724 -5.51 9.39 0.55
C LYS A 724 -6.30 8.34 1.36
N LEU A 725 -7.03 7.46 0.68
CA LEU A 725 -7.82 6.40 1.32
C LEU A 725 -6.95 5.45 2.16
N ASP A 726 -5.73 5.12 1.72
CA ASP A 726 -4.77 4.31 2.50
C ASP A 726 -4.45 4.95 3.86
N LEU A 727 -4.30 6.28 3.94
CA LEU A 727 -4.06 6.98 5.20
C LEU A 727 -5.25 6.85 6.15
N LEU A 728 -6.46 7.07 5.63
CA LEU A 728 -7.68 6.98 6.42
C LEU A 728 -7.88 5.56 6.97
N ILE A 729 -7.74 4.53 6.12
CA ILE A 729 -7.89 3.13 6.53
C ILE A 729 -6.86 2.74 7.59
N ASN A 730 -5.56 3.03 7.38
CA ASN A 730 -4.56 2.73 8.41
C ASN A 730 -4.79 3.52 9.70
N GLY A 731 -5.21 4.79 9.61
CA GLY A 731 -5.55 5.60 10.78
C GLY A 731 -6.67 4.97 11.63
N LEU A 732 -7.72 4.47 10.97
CA LEU A 732 -8.83 3.78 11.62
C LEU A 732 -8.41 2.43 12.22
N LEU A 733 -7.66 1.60 11.47
CA LEU A 733 -7.17 0.30 11.96
C LEU A 733 -6.22 0.46 13.16
N ASN A 734 -5.31 1.45 13.12
CA ASN A 734 -4.40 1.74 14.22
C ASN A 734 -5.11 2.29 15.47
N ALA A 735 -6.26 2.95 15.29
CA ALA A 735 -7.13 3.37 16.39
C ALA A 735 -8.01 2.23 16.95
N GLY A 736 -7.90 1.02 16.38
CA GLY A 736 -8.62 -0.19 16.77
C GLY A 736 -10.04 -0.27 16.21
N TYR A 737 -10.33 0.42 15.11
CA TYR A 737 -11.64 0.33 14.45
C TYR A 737 -11.70 -0.81 13.43
N ASP A 738 -12.76 -1.60 13.50
CA ASP A 738 -13.15 -2.52 12.43
C ASP A 738 -13.98 -1.75 11.37
N ILE A 739 -13.58 -1.85 10.10
CA ILE A 739 -14.22 -1.18 8.98
C ILE A 739 -15.17 -2.14 8.29
N ILE A 740 -16.48 -1.86 8.33
CA ILE A 740 -17.55 -2.77 7.90
C ILE A 740 -18.57 -2.08 6.97
N THR A 741 -19.43 -2.87 6.34
CA THR A 741 -20.55 -2.34 5.53
C THR A 741 -21.61 -1.64 6.39
N VAL A 742 -22.41 -0.77 5.78
CA VAL A 742 -23.55 -0.12 6.48
C VAL A 742 -24.57 -1.15 6.93
N GLY A 743 -24.82 -2.19 6.11
CA GLY A 743 -25.69 -3.30 6.47
C GLY A 743 -25.27 -4.00 7.77
N GLU A 744 -23.98 -4.33 7.90
CA GLU A 744 -23.41 -4.95 9.12
C GLU A 744 -23.47 -4.00 10.32
N LEU A 745 -23.16 -2.72 10.10
CA LEU A 745 -23.24 -1.70 11.15
C LEU A 745 -24.67 -1.56 11.72
N ASN A 746 -25.68 -1.67 10.87
CA ASN A 746 -27.08 -1.66 11.27
C ASN A 746 -27.51 -2.97 11.97
N MET A 747 -26.96 -4.12 11.59
CA MET A 747 -27.23 -5.39 12.29
C MET A 747 -26.68 -5.36 13.73
N GLY A 748 -25.42 -4.96 13.91
CA GLY A 748 -24.79 -4.83 15.24
C GLY A 748 -25.39 -3.72 16.12
N TYR A 749 -26.18 -2.81 15.54
CA TYR A 749 -26.97 -1.85 16.32
C TYR A 749 -28.25 -2.46 16.90
N ARG A 750 -28.86 -3.44 16.21
CA ARG A 750 -30.15 -4.05 16.58
C ARG A 750 -30.02 -5.20 17.59
N ASP A 751 -28.91 -5.93 17.56
CA ASP A 751 -28.52 -6.94 18.56
C ASP A 751 -27.83 -6.28 19.75
#